data_AF-A0A378IG81-F1
#
_entry.id   AF-A0A378IG81-F1
#
_cell.length_a   1.000
_cell.length_b   1.000
_cell.length_c   1.000
_cell.angle_alpha   90.00
_cell.angle_beta   90.00
_cell.angle_gamma   90.00
#
_symmetry.space_group_name_H-M   'P 1'
#
loop_
_entity.id
_entity.type
_entity.pdbx_description
1 polymer ?
#
loop_
_entity_poly.entity_id
_entity_poly.type
_entity_poly.pdbx_seq_one_letter_code
_entity_poly.pdbx_strand_id
1 'polypeptide(L)'
;MDPTQKNRIMIRFLKEISVNKGIDISAEQLAPYRDLDTALESIEAHGVGVIDYTTVENSAGQWGRLKDILLKNVKFADGSPPRPAGYNAGGLRRRIEFWRRDDRLSALPQNDYYNRNTVATPDTLELTQLKAAARAKLEPIIKQFLHRDHPFRAANDAHVKSVIAQLEKRMKTQTAGSPENNKDKERLDMMRDLDKINNLKLIRVPDEVGGSATYCELAESAGGVTEKVSLVSLATVRQQLGNLRDGNPVNRATYTAARGNFKLGTEAIIKLPKHGEIAEVQREAMALNVSRMLGLDTTRATTMTHNGQPALFVPFDNIRLLKDFAKGKTFSSFGSSKTYEHYSTLNPVGAGLQPNEYIDDFGPSLGLFYLCSDTDAIGGYNQNKALRNARSLFVFDQVIMSKDKLGLDSRLSMQPIETLVKHTRHGQGRNRTLIEDSSFNAKFDSLEQLKNQSALLLQYADRVAWQHSIREQQLNRLLQRRDLTTIQRKTAEKELKDVTALKKDANELRTVMSERIRKIDSVLPRHNPAHISRPELRQGLILEKLLHNPVLFTSQGRPYKHPWTTRQNNPVKTIEAIDGGRVMLTFGKDLSPDMVNFLQRQGAGASLALRGNRQLVISRADLANLNEKMLHPEAQAAYAHDKNYLDIRDLRAISPAYEDGNKETILTSVTNYHRIMASHIPADQKIQAMQASQREIQDAINGTENKGFGMHVMKKLQFDMQQKLQGMIPPLDRPGNLNAAFNAAVRLDRVSEFNKVLQEAILKNRVNSAAFISYLTDCVQAAGLATNHTEAVARSQEISDRSAAALLQFSQPLPAPVMPVVPVVDVLSDDDEDLEVLPVSLVEVLREDQQVQRELVSDARAPTMIIQPTDGTLNDKPEDPTIEVSV
;
A
#
# COMPACT_ATOMS: atom_id res chain seq x y z
N MET A 1 -37.60 24.45 26.97
CA MET A 1 -38.57 23.36 27.12
C MET A 1 -39.59 23.88 28.10
N ASP A 2 -40.87 23.77 27.78
CA ASP A 2 -41.88 24.22 28.74
C ASP A 2 -41.89 23.31 29.99
N PRO A 3 -42.25 23.82 31.18
CA PRO A 3 -42.24 23.03 32.42
C PRO A 3 -43.15 21.80 32.38
N THR A 4 -44.26 21.85 31.62
CA THR A 4 -45.21 20.75 31.50
C THR A 4 -44.60 19.59 30.73
N GLN A 5 -43.89 19.87 29.63
CA GLN A 5 -43.14 18.88 28.86
C GLN A 5 -42.01 18.25 29.67
N LYS A 6 -41.26 19.07 30.41
CA LYS A 6 -40.20 18.57 31.31
C LYS A 6 -40.75 17.58 32.33
N ASN A 7 -41.88 17.91 32.96
CA ASN A 7 -42.55 17.01 33.91
C ASN A 7 -43.01 15.70 33.25
N ARG A 8 -43.60 15.75 32.04
CA ARG A 8 -43.99 14.53 31.31
C ARG A 8 -42.80 13.63 31.00
N ILE A 9 -41.69 14.22 30.55
CA ILE A 9 -40.43 13.50 30.29
C ILE A 9 -39.90 12.84 31.57
N MET A 10 -39.83 13.58 32.67
CA MET A 10 -39.38 13.03 33.96
C MET A 10 -40.27 11.89 34.44
N ILE A 11 -41.60 12.07 34.40
CA ILE A 11 -42.57 11.05 34.82
C ILE A 11 -42.40 9.77 33.99
N ARG A 12 -42.36 9.89 32.66
CA ARG A 12 -42.17 8.75 31.77
C ARG A 12 -40.84 8.06 32.03
N PHE A 13 -39.76 8.82 32.14
CA PHE A 13 -38.43 8.28 32.42
C PHE A 13 -38.41 7.50 33.74
N LEU A 14 -38.94 8.07 34.82
CA LEU A 14 -39.02 7.44 36.14
C LEU A 14 -39.87 6.16 36.13
N LYS A 15 -41.03 6.16 35.46
CA LYS A 15 -41.86 4.96 35.29
C LYS A 15 -41.10 3.86 34.55
N GLU A 16 -40.32 4.20 33.53
CA GLU A 16 -39.58 3.21 32.73
C GLU A 16 -38.36 2.60 33.44
N ILE A 17 -37.74 3.29 34.39
CA ILE A 17 -36.59 2.79 35.16
C ILE A 17 -36.99 2.15 36.51
N SER A 18 -38.27 2.27 36.88
CA SER A 18 -38.82 1.70 38.11
C SER A 18 -39.00 0.19 38.01
N VAL A 19 -38.84 -0.50 39.15
CA VAL A 19 -39.18 -1.93 39.27
C VAL A 19 -40.69 -2.13 39.09
N ASN A 20 -41.51 -1.28 39.71
CA ASN A 20 -42.94 -1.23 39.48
C ASN A 20 -43.28 -0.24 38.36
N LYS A 21 -43.59 -0.74 37.16
CA LYS A 21 -43.95 0.08 35.99
C LYS A 21 -45.36 0.68 36.06
N GLY A 22 -46.22 0.19 36.94
CA GLY A 22 -47.57 0.69 37.16
C GLY A 22 -47.67 1.83 38.18
N ILE A 23 -46.52 2.34 38.66
CA ILE A 23 -46.49 3.44 39.61
C ILE A 23 -47.07 4.71 38.99
N ASP A 24 -47.93 5.41 39.72
CA ASP A 24 -48.42 6.72 39.31
C ASP A 24 -47.60 7.83 39.98
N ILE A 25 -47.15 8.80 39.18
CA ILE A 25 -46.27 9.88 39.61
C ILE A 25 -46.90 11.18 39.14
N SER A 26 -47.34 12.02 40.07
CA SER A 26 -47.87 13.36 39.79
C SER A 26 -46.75 14.41 39.71
N ALA A 27 -47.03 15.58 39.13
CA ALA A 27 -46.03 16.64 38.99
C ALA A 27 -45.55 17.17 40.35
N GLU A 28 -46.43 17.22 41.36
CA GLU A 28 -46.12 17.67 42.72
C GLU A 28 -45.14 16.73 43.43
N GLN A 29 -45.09 15.47 43.00
CA GLN A 29 -44.20 14.44 43.56
C GLN A 29 -42.79 14.47 42.94
N LEU A 30 -42.52 15.36 41.97
CA LEU A 30 -41.21 15.48 41.33
C LEU A 30 -40.19 16.32 42.13
N ALA A 31 -40.61 17.05 43.17
CA ALA A 31 -39.72 17.90 43.97
C ALA A 31 -38.44 17.19 44.49
N PRO A 32 -38.46 15.90 44.89
CA PRO A 32 -37.26 15.16 45.31
C PRO A 32 -36.30 14.79 44.17
N TYR A 33 -36.65 15.05 42.91
CA TYR A 33 -35.90 14.64 41.71
C TYR A 33 -35.09 15.78 41.07
N ARG A 34 -34.70 16.79 41.86
CA ARG A 34 -33.99 18.00 41.41
C ARG A 34 -32.71 17.72 40.59
N ASP A 35 -31.96 16.67 40.90
CA ASP A 35 -30.77 16.31 40.13
C ASP A 35 -31.11 15.82 38.72
N LEU A 36 -32.20 15.05 38.56
CA LEU A 36 -32.72 14.64 37.26
C LEU A 36 -33.23 15.86 36.47
N ASP A 37 -33.91 16.76 37.17
CA ASP A 37 -34.42 18.02 36.63
C ASP A 37 -33.29 18.92 36.09
N THR A 38 -32.22 19.08 36.89
CA THR A 38 -31.02 19.85 36.52
C THR A 38 -30.23 19.17 35.39
N ALA A 39 -30.18 17.84 35.37
CA ALA A 39 -29.57 17.10 34.28
C ALA A 39 -30.33 17.35 32.96
N LEU A 40 -31.66 17.35 32.97
CA LEU A 40 -32.48 17.66 31.79
C LEU A 40 -32.23 19.08 31.27
N GLU A 41 -32.11 20.08 32.15
CA GLU A 41 -31.77 21.46 31.74
C GLU A 41 -30.38 21.54 31.09
N SER A 42 -29.42 20.81 31.64
CA SER A 42 -28.08 20.73 31.06
C SER A 42 -28.09 20.04 29.69
N ILE A 43 -28.92 19.01 29.51
CA ILE A 43 -29.11 18.38 28.20
C ILE A 43 -29.77 19.34 27.23
N GLU A 44 -30.77 20.11 27.66
CA GLU A 44 -31.40 21.10 26.80
C GLU A 44 -30.41 22.17 26.35
N ALA A 45 -29.67 22.76 27.28
CA ALA A 45 -28.72 23.84 27.00
C ALA A 45 -27.55 23.42 26.10
N HIS A 46 -27.16 22.15 26.14
CA HIS A 46 -25.96 21.66 25.44
C HIS A 46 -26.26 20.65 24.32
N GLY A 47 -27.47 20.09 24.27
CA GLY A 47 -27.90 19.00 23.40
C GLY A 47 -28.59 19.44 22.11
N VAL A 48 -28.45 20.70 21.72
CA VAL A 48 -28.95 21.22 20.43
C VAL A 48 -28.38 20.36 19.28
N GLY A 49 -29.27 19.89 18.40
CA GLY A 49 -28.95 18.98 17.31
C GLY A 49 -28.77 17.51 17.71
N VAL A 50 -28.89 17.18 19.00
CA VAL A 50 -28.80 15.79 19.52
C VAL A 50 -30.16 15.26 19.94
N ILE A 51 -30.90 16.06 20.70
CA ILE A 51 -32.28 15.80 21.11
C ILE A 51 -33.15 16.91 20.52
N ASP A 52 -34.18 16.54 19.78
CA ASP A 52 -35.23 17.44 19.37
C ASP A 52 -36.43 17.22 20.30
N TYR A 53 -36.56 18.11 21.28
CA TYR A 53 -37.61 18.04 22.28
C TYR A 53 -39.02 18.18 21.70
N THR A 54 -39.19 18.62 20.45
CA THR A 54 -40.50 18.64 19.80
C THR A 54 -40.98 17.24 19.38
N THR A 55 -40.05 16.31 19.16
CA THR A 55 -40.35 14.94 18.69
C THR A 55 -39.90 13.85 19.66
N VAL A 56 -39.11 14.17 20.70
CA VAL A 56 -38.49 13.20 21.63
C VAL A 56 -39.48 12.26 22.32
N GLU A 57 -40.67 12.75 22.67
CA GLU A 57 -41.70 11.94 23.34
C GLU A 57 -42.30 10.88 22.39
N ASN A 58 -42.27 11.11 21.07
CA ASN A 58 -42.89 10.22 20.08
C ASN A 58 -41.87 9.45 19.23
N SER A 59 -40.60 9.86 19.22
CA SER A 59 -39.52 9.22 18.50
C SER A 59 -38.77 8.23 19.40
N ALA A 60 -38.90 6.93 19.11
CA ALA A 60 -38.20 5.88 19.87
C ALA A 60 -36.68 6.06 19.87
N GLY A 61 -36.10 6.53 18.75
CA GLY A 61 -34.67 6.80 18.64
C GLY A 61 -34.23 7.95 19.54
N GLN A 62 -34.94 9.08 19.49
CA GLN A 62 -34.58 10.24 20.32
C GLN A 62 -34.85 10.00 21.80
N TRP A 63 -35.95 9.33 22.14
CA TRP A 63 -36.22 8.88 23.51
C TRP A 63 -35.10 7.97 24.03
N GLY A 64 -34.63 7.03 23.19
CA GLY A 64 -33.49 6.16 23.49
C GLY A 64 -32.21 6.94 23.78
N ARG A 65 -31.89 7.96 22.97
CA ARG A 65 -30.73 8.84 23.19
C ARG A 65 -30.84 9.60 24.52
N LEU A 66 -31.99 10.21 24.79
CA LEU A 66 -32.25 10.95 26.02
C LEU A 66 -32.08 10.03 27.26
N LYS A 67 -32.69 8.84 27.21
CA LYS A 67 -32.58 7.85 28.28
C LYS A 67 -31.14 7.43 28.55
N ASP A 68 -30.38 7.17 27.49
CA ASP A 68 -28.98 6.76 27.61
C ASP A 68 -28.11 7.87 28.21
N ILE A 69 -28.34 9.14 27.85
CA ILE A 69 -27.65 10.28 28.46
C ILE A 69 -27.95 10.36 29.97
N LEU A 70 -29.22 10.24 30.34
CA LEU A 70 -29.66 10.33 31.74
C LEU A 70 -29.18 9.14 32.58
N LEU A 71 -29.43 7.90 32.15
CA LEU A 71 -29.08 6.69 32.90
C LEU A 71 -27.59 6.57 33.21
N LYS A 72 -26.72 7.06 32.33
CA LYS A 72 -25.27 6.99 32.54
C LYS A 72 -24.72 8.09 33.43
N ASN A 73 -25.43 9.20 33.56
CA ASN A 73 -24.89 10.40 34.19
C ASN A 73 -25.68 10.87 35.40
N VAL A 74 -26.87 10.32 35.64
CA VAL A 74 -27.62 10.49 36.89
C VAL A 74 -27.46 9.20 37.69
N LYS A 75 -26.95 9.31 38.92
CA LYS A 75 -26.86 8.16 39.84
C LYS A 75 -28.20 7.99 40.52
N PHE A 76 -28.70 6.77 40.55
CA PHE A 76 -29.96 6.43 41.20
C PHE A 76 -29.70 5.52 42.40
N ALA A 77 -30.30 5.86 43.53
CA ALA A 77 -30.36 5.01 44.72
C ALA A 77 -31.50 3.98 44.60
N ASP A 78 -31.41 2.92 45.40
CA ASP A 78 -32.42 1.87 45.45
C ASP A 78 -33.81 2.43 45.81
N GLY A 79 -34.85 1.97 45.10
CA GLY A 79 -36.23 2.42 45.28
C GLY A 79 -37.07 2.29 44.01
N SER A 80 -38.40 2.49 44.12
CA SER A 80 -39.34 2.51 43.00
C SER A 80 -40.39 3.61 43.23
N PRO A 81 -40.26 4.81 42.62
CA PRO A 81 -39.26 5.16 41.61
C PRO A 81 -37.90 5.44 42.26
N PRO A 82 -36.80 5.04 41.62
CA PRO A 82 -35.47 5.21 42.20
C PRO A 82 -35.12 6.70 42.30
N ARG A 83 -34.60 7.14 43.44
CA ARG A 83 -34.28 8.56 43.69
C ARG A 83 -32.89 8.92 43.17
N PRO A 84 -32.69 10.09 42.54
CA PRO A 84 -31.37 10.50 42.13
C PRO A 84 -30.52 10.87 43.36
N ALA A 85 -29.24 10.49 43.32
CA ALA A 85 -28.24 10.72 44.38
C ALA A 85 -27.08 11.60 43.88
N GLY A 86 -27.34 12.43 42.87
CA GLY A 86 -26.36 13.26 42.17
C GLY A 86 -26.29 12.99 40.66
N TYR A 87 -25.76 13.97 39.92
CA TYR A 87 -25.48 13.84 38.49
C TYR A 87 -24.05 14.29 38.13
N ASN A 88 -23.49 13.73 37.05
CA ASN A 88 -22.16 14.02 36.54
C ASN A 88 -22.25 14.97 35.34
N ALA A 89 -22.13 16.28 35.58
CA ALA A 89 -22.22 17.30 34.53
C ALA A 89 -21.18 17.12 33.40
N GLY A 90 -19.93 16.79 33.75
CA GLY A 90 -18.88 16.53 32.75
C GLY A 90 -19.12 15.26 31.94
N GLY A 91 -19.64 14.22 32.58
CA GLY A 91 -20.07 12.99 31.91
C GLY A 91 -21.25 13.22 30.95
N LEU A 92 -22.21 14.04 31.37
CA LEU A 92 -23.39 14.41 30.59
C LEU A 92 -22.97 15.14 29.30
N ARG A 93 -22.11 16.17 29.40
CA ARG A 93 -21.55 16.85 28.22
C ARG A 93 -20.83 15.89 27.28
N ARG A 94 -19.98 15.01 27.82
CA ARG A 94 -19.31 13.97 27.00
C ARG A 94 -20.30 13.05 26.29
N ARG A 95 -21.43 12.72 26.93
CA ARG A 95 -22.44 11.84 26.34
C ARG A 95 -23.31 12.55 25.30
N ILE A 96 -23.53 13.86 25.43
CA ILE A 96 -24.13 14.66 24.36
C ILE A 96 -23.23 14.67 23.12
N GLU A 97 -21.93 14.96 23.28
CA GLU A 97 -20.98 14.93 22.16
C GLU A 97 -20.92 13.53 21.50
N PHE A 98 -21.09 12.47 22.30
CA PHE A 98 -21.19 11.11 21.80
C PHE A 98 -22.35 10.93 20.80
N TRP A 99 -23.50 11.55 21.08
CA TRP A 99 -24.66 11.45 20.18
C TRP A 99 -24.63 12.48 19.05
N ARG A 100 -23.92 13.61 19.21
CA ARG A 100 -23.81 14.64 18.16
C ARG A 100 -23.12 14.14 16.89
N ARG A 101 -22.20 13.19 16.99
CA ARG A 101 -21.51 12.61 15.82
C ARG A 101 -22.02 11.21 15.48
N ASP A 102 -23.17 10.82 16.04
CA ASP A 102 -23.80 9.51 15.83
C ASP A 102 -24.03 9.25 14.34
N ASP A 103 -24.57 10.21 13.60
CA ASP A 103 -24.91 10.07 12.18
C ASP A 103 -23.69 9.70 11.30
N ARG A 104 -22.52 10.29 11.60
CA ARG A 104 -21.26 9.96 10.91
C ARG A 104 -20.75 8.56 11.26
N LEU A 105 -20.97 8.12 12.49
CA LEU A 105 -20.50 6.82 12.99
C LEU A 105 -21.48 5.68 12.69
N SER A 106 -22.77 5.96 12.55
CA SER A 106 -23.80 5.00 12.14
C SER A 106 -23.70 4.64 10.66
N ALA A 107 -23.15 5.54 9.84
CA ALA A 107 -22.87 5.27 8.43
C ALA A 107 -21.69 4.31 8.20
N LEU A 108 -20.85 4.08 9.22
CA LEU A 108 -19.76 3.11 9.14
C LEU A 108 -20.27 1.67 9.28
N PRO A 109 -19.51 0.68 8.79
CA PRO A 109 -19.63 -0.71 9.21
C PRO A 109 -19.78 -0.87 10.73
N GLN A 110 -20.89 -1.44 11.18
CA GLN A 110 -21.19 -1.61 12.61
C GLN A 110 -20.58 -2.92 13.14
N ASN A 111 -19.95 -2.88 14.32
CA ASN A 111 -19.35 -4.05 14.98
C ASN A 111 -20.44 -4.87 15.68
N ASP A 112 -21.16 -5.63 14.87
CA ASP A 112 -22.25 -6.50 15.30
C ASP A 112 -21.97 -7.93 14.86
N TYR A 113 -21.37 -8.72 15.75
CA TYR A 113 -21.00 -10.11 15.46
C TYR A 113 -22.22 -11.03 15.52
N TYR A 114 -22.99 -10.96 16.60
CA TYR A 114 -23.95 -12.01 16.96
C TYR A 114 -25.36 -11.81 16.41
N ASN A 115 -25.70 -10.64 15.87
CA ASN A 115 -26.96 -10.47 15.13
C ASN A 115 -26.83 -10.86 13.65
N ARG A 116 -25.62 -11.11 13.15
CA ARG A 116 -25.33 -11.48 11.76
C ARG A 116 -24.68 -12.87 11.71
N ASN A 117 -25.45 -13.89 11.37
CA ASN A 117 -24.93 -15.27 11.31
C ASN A 117 -24.81 -15.75 9.87
N THR A 118 -23.68 -16.38 9.52
CA THR A 118 -23.60 -17.16 8.28
C THR A 118 -24.47 -18.41 8.39
N VAL A 119 -25.11 -18.80 7.29
CA VAL A 119 -25.96 -20.00 7.26
C VAL A 119 -25.49 -20.92 6.14
N ALA A 120 -25.04 -22.12 6.50
CA ALA A 120 -24.80 -23.18 5.53
C ALA A 120 -26.15 -23.65 4.96
N THR A 121 -26.21 -23.80 3.65
CA THR A 121 -27.44 -24.17 2.93
C THR A 121 -27.19 -25.39 2.04
N PRO A 122 -28.19 -26.27 1.84
CA PRO A 122 -28.07 -27.35 0.87
C PRO A 122 -27.82 -26.83 -0.55
N ASP A 123 -27.10 -27.62 -1.35
CA ASP A 123 -26.93 -27.31 -2.78
C ASP A 123 -28.30 -27.26 -3.48
N THR A 124 -28.45 -26.31 -4.39
CA THR A 124 -29.61 -26.30 -5.29
C THR A 124 -29.52 -27.46 -6.29
N LEU A 125 -30.66 -27.87 -6.86
CA LEU A 125 -30.69 -28.87 -7.93
C LEU A 125 -29.80 -28.46 -9.11
N GLU A 126 -29.88 -27.18 -9.50
CA GLU A 126 -29.08 -26.59 -10.57
C GLU A 126 -27.57 -26.72 -10.28
N LEU A 127 -27.11 -26.33 -9.09
CA LEU A 127 -25.69 -26.42 -8.71
C LEU A 127 -25.22 -27.89 -8.69
N THR A 128 -26.06 -28.80 -8.22
CA THR A 128 -25.78 -30.24 -8.22
C THR A 128 -25.58 -30.78 -9.64
N GLN A 129 -26.45 -30.37 -10.57
CA GLN A 129 -26.34 -30.73 -11.99
C GLN A 129 -25.09 -30.13 -12.65
N LEU A 130 -24.77 -28.86 -12.36
CA LEU A 130 -23.56 -28.21 -12.87
C LEU A 130 -22.29 -28.91 -12.38
N LYS A 131 -22.21 -29.27 -11.08
CA LYS A 131 -21.09 -30.05 -10.52
C LYS A 131 -20.95 -31.40 -11.24
N ALA A 132 -22.05 -32.12 -11.44
CA ALA A 132 -22.05 -33.41 -12.14
C ALA A 132 -21.58 -33.29 -13.61
N ALA A 133 -22.08 -32.29 -14.34
CA ALA A 133 -21.71 -32.07 -15.74
C ALA A 133 -20.24 -31.65 -15.88
N ALA A 134 -19.74 -30.77 -15.01
CA ALA A 134 -18.34 -30.37 -14.96
C ALA A 134 -17.40 -31.57 -14.70
N ARG A 135 -17.76 -32.44 -13.74
CA ARG A 135 -17.02 -33.70 -13.48
C ARG A 135 -16.99 -34.60 -14.70
N ALA A 136 -18.13 -34.78 -15.36
CA ALA A 136 -18.24 -35.61 -16.56
C ALA A 136 -17.37 -35.08 -17.72
N LYS A 137 -17.20 -33.76 -17.85
CA LYS A 137 -16.29 -33.15 -18.82
C LYS A 137 -14.81 -33.33 -18.48
N LEU A 138 -14.44 -33.21 -17.21
CA LEU A 138 -13.04 -33.32 -16.78
C LEU A 138 -12.53 -34.76 -16.74
N GLU A 139 -13.37 -35.73 -16.37
CA GLU A 139 -12.98 -37.13 -16.20
C GLU A 139 -12.23 -37.75 -17.41
N PRO A 140 -12.72 -37.65 -18.66
CA PRO A 140 -12.01 -38.23 -19.80
C PRO A 140 -10.66 -37.55 -20.05
N ILE A 141 -10.56 -36.23 -19.86
CA ILE A 141 -9.31 -35.48 -20.01
C ILE A 141 -8.28 -35.92 -18.98
N ILE A 142 -8.72 -36.11 -17.73
CA ILE A 142 -7.86 -36.56 -16.63
C ILE A 142 -7.35 -37.97 -16.89
N LYS A 143 -8.22 -38.89 -17.33
CA LYS A 143 -7.83 -40.27 -17.66
C LYS A 143 -6.76 -40.37 -18.75
N GLN A 144 -6.66 -39.40 -19.67
CA GLN A 144 -5.62 -39.38 -20.71
C GLN A 144 -4.18 -39.31 -20.16
N PHE A 145 -3.98 -38.78 -18.94
CA PHE A 145 -2.66 -38.67 -18.33
C PHE A 145 -2.46 -39.56 -17.10
N LEU A 146 -3.43 -40.43 -16.80
CA LEU A 146 -3.30 -41.50 -15.82
C LEU A 146 -2.94 -42.81 -16.53
N HIS A 147 -2.47 -43.79 -15.77
CA HIS A 147 -2.30 -45.15 -16.30
C HIS A 147 -3.65 -45.71 -16.77
N ARG A 148 -3.64 -46.48 -17.86
CA ARG A 148 -4.84 -46.97 -18.56
C ARG A 148 -5.81 -47.73 -17.66
N ASP A 149 -5.28 -48.42 -16.63
CA ASP A 149 -6.06 -49.22 -15.67
C ASP A 149 -6.35 -48.49 -14.36
N HIS A 150 -6.03 -47.20 -14.25
CA HIS A 150 -6.28 -46.45 -13.03
C HIS A 150 -7.79 -46.27 -12.82
N PRO A 151 -8.38 -46.71 -11.69
CA PRO A 151 -9.83 -46.71 -11.45
C PRO A 151 -10.40 -45.31 -11.13
N PHE A 152 -9.84 -44.26 -11.74
CA PHE A 152 -10.17 -42.87 -11.43
C PHE A 152 -11.65 -42.55 -11.72
N ARG A 153 -12.28 -41.85 -10.78
CA ARG A 153 -13.64 -41.33 -10.89
C ARG A 153 -13.63 -39.90 -10.41
N ALA A 154 -14.08 -38.96 -11.24
CA ALA A 154 -13.99 -37.53 -10.91
C ALA A 154 -14.85 -37.14 -9.69
N ALA A 155 -15.94 -37.87 -9.44
CA ALA A 155 -16.79 -37.67 -8.28
C ALA A 155 -16.25 -38.25 -6.96
N ASN A 156 -15.12 -38.98 -6.97
CA ASN A 156 -14.54 -39.59 -5.78
C ASN A 156 -13.36 -38.75 -5.24
N ASP A 157 -13.58 -38.09 -4.11
CA ASP A 157 -12.58 -37.19 -3.51
C ASP A 157 -11.29 -37.91 -3.09
N ALA A 158 -11.38 -39.18 -2.68
CA ALA A 158 -10.18 -39.95 -2.34
C ALA A 158 -9.32 -40.22 -3.58
N HIS A 159 -9.94 -40.45 -4.74
CA HIS A 159 -9.22 -40.61 -6.01
C HIS A 159 -8.56 -39.29 -6.42
N VAL A 160 -9.28 -38.16 -6.32
CA VAL A 160 -8.75 -36.82 -6.66
C VAL A 160 -7.56 -36.47 -5.78
N LYS A 161 -7.69 -36.59 -4.46
CA LYS A 161 -6.62 -36.28 -3.49
C LYS A 161 -5.40 -37.20 -3.64
N SER A 162 -5.60 -38.48 -3.94
CA SER A 162 -4.49 -39.41 -4.21
C SER A 162 -3.65 -38.97 -5.40
N VAL A 163 -4.29 -38.57 -6.51
CA VAL A 163 -3.57 -38.08 -7.70
C VAL A 163 -2.86 -36.75 -7.42
N ILE A 164 -3.48 -35.83 -6.67
CA ILE A 164 -2.85 -34.58 -6.22
C ILE A 164 -1.56 -34.88 -5.44
N ALA A 165 -1.63 -35.76 -4.43
CA ALA A 165 -0.47 -36.12 -3.62
C ALA A 165 0.65 -36.78 -4.43
N GLN A 166 0.30 -37.63 -5.41
CA GLN A 166 1.28 -38.25 -6.32
C GLN A 166 1.98 -37.18 -7.18
N LEU A 167 1.23 -36.23 -7.75
CA LEU A 167 1.77 -35.13 -8.54
C LEU A 167 2.71 -34.23 -7.72
N GLU A 168 2.28 -33.84 -6.51
CA GLU A 168 3.10 -33.01 -5.62
C GLU A 168 4.39 -33.70 -5.20
N LYS A 169 4.35 -35.02 -4.93
CA LYS A 169 5.54 -35.83 -4.62
C LYS A 169 6.52 -35.88 -5.80
N ARG A 170 6.03 -36.07 -7.03
CA ARG A 170 6.89 -36.07 -8.24
C ARG A 170 7.49 -34.71 -8.52
N MET A 171 6.72 -33.63 -8.35
CA MET A 171 7.21 -32.27 -8.58
C MET A 171 8.33 -31.87 -7.60
N LYS A 172 8.30 -32.39 -6.36
CA LYS A 172 9.37 -32.16 -5.36
C LYS A 172 10.73 -32.74 -5.79
N THR A 173 10.74 -33.77 -6.63
CA THR A 173 11.97 -34.44 -7.09
C THR A 173 12.45 -33.94 -8.45
N GLN A 174 11.73 -33.01 -9.08
CA GLN A 174 12.03 -32.46 -10.41
C GLN A 174 12.65 -31.06 -10.30
N THR A 175 13.49 -30.69 -11.28
CA THR A 175 14.00 -29.32 -11.42
C THR A 175 12.86 -28.37 -11.75
N ALA A 176 12.72 -27.29 -10.97
CA ALA A 176 11.70 -26.27 -11.21
C ALA A 176 11.85 -25.67 -12.63
N GLY A 177 10.75 -25.58 -13.37
CA GLY A 177 10.73 -25.00 -14.72
C GLY A 177 11.06 -25.97 -15.87
N SER A 178 11.43 -27.22 -15.58
CA SER A 178 11.64 -28.23 -16.64
C SER A 178 10.34 -28.54 -17.41
N PRO A 179 10.40 -29.05 -18.65
CA PRO A 179 9.22 -29.46 -19.41
C PRO A 179 8.31 -30.46 -18.66
N GLU A 180 8.89 -31.41 -17.93
CA GLU A 180 8.18 -32.39 -17.10
C GLU A 180 7.51 -31.72 -15.91
N ASN A 181 8.21 -30.81 -15.24
CA ASN A 181 7.69 -30.04 -14.11
C ASN A 181 6.50 -29.16 -14.54
N ASN A 182 6.59 -28.52 -15.71
CA ASN A 182 5.51 -27.72 -16.29
C ASN A 182 4.29 -28.59 -16.64
N LYS A 183 4.50 -29.78 -17.25
CA LYS A 183 3.41 -30.73 -17.53
C LYS A 183 2.72 -31.24 -16.26
N ASP A 184 3.49 -31.55 -15.21
CA ASP A 184 2.94 -32.00 -13.94
C ASP A 184 2.23 -30.86 -13.19
N LYS A 185 2.72 -29.62 -13.31
CA LYS A 185 2.04 -28.42 -12.81
C LYS A 185 0.68 -28.22 -13.47
N GLU A 186 0.58 -28.34 -14.79
CA GLU A 186 -0.70 -28.25 -15.51
C GLU A 186 -1.69 -29.34 -15.07
N ARG A 187 -1.21 -30.59 -14.90
CA ARG A 187 -2.02 -31.71 -14.39
C ARG A 187 -2.51 -31.43 -12.96
N LEU A 188 -1.62 -30.94 -12.10
CA LEU A 188 -1.92 -30.61 -10.71
C LEU A 188 -2.95 -29.48 -10.63
N ASP A 189 -2.82 -28.45 -11.46
CA ASP A 189 -3.80 -27.35 -11.55
C ASP A 189 -5.20 -27.86 -11.91
N MET A 190 -5.30 -28.75 -12.92
CA MET A 190 -6.58 -29.35 -13.30
C MET A 190 -7.18 -30.22 -12.19
N MET A 191 -6.36 -31.01 -11.50
CA MET A 191 -6.82 -31.84 -10.37
C MET A 191 -7.28 -30.99 -9.18
N ARG A 192 -6.59 -29.88 -8.89
CA ARG A 192 -7.00 -28.92 -7.87
C ARG A 192 -8.30 -28.20 -8.23
N ASP A 193 -8.50 -27.87 -9.51
CA ASP A 193 -9.77 -27.29 -9.98
C ASP A 193 -10.92 -28.30 -9.80
N LEU A 194 -10.70 -29.60 -10.07
CA LEU A 194 -11.68 -30.64 -9.80
C LEU A 194 -11.97 -30.82 -8.30
N ASP A 195 -10.95 -30.81 -7.44
CA ASP A 195 -11.11 -30.90 -5.99
C ASP A 195 -11.97 -29.75 -5.45
N LYS A 196 -11.75 -28.52 -5.95
CA LYS A 196 -12.61 -27.37 -5.63
C LYS A 196 -14.06 -27.62 -6.02
N ILE A 197 -14.32 -28.08 -7.25
CA ILE A 197 -15.68 -28.39 -7.73
C ILE A 197 -16.35 -29.41 -6.83
N ASN A 198 -15.63 -30.45 -6.42
CA ASN A 198 -16.19 -31.50 -5.59
C ASN A 198 -16.63 -31.01 -4.22
N ASN A 199 -15.81 -30.14 -3.62
CA ASN A 199 -15.97 -29.68 -2.24
C ASN A 199 -16.74 -28.35 -2.13
N LEU A 200 -17.32 -27.82 -3.22
CA LEU A 200 -18.19 -26.63 -3.16
C LEU A 200 -19.34 -26.85 -2.17
N LYS A 201 -19.49 -25.94 -1.22
CA LYS A 201 -20.60 -25.89 -0.25
C LYS A 201 -21.27 -24.53 -0.26
N LEU A 202 -22.59 -24.49 -0.39
CA LEU A 202 -23.35 -23.25 -0.42
C LEU A 202 -23.42 -22.61 0.98
N ILE A 203 -23.13 -21.32 1.06
CA ILE A 203 -23.19 -20.52 2.29
C ILE A 203 -23.86 -19.17 2.02
N ARG A 204 -24.78 -18.78 2.91
CA ARG A 204 -25.34 -17.43 2.95
C ARG A 204 -24.55 -16.58 3.93
N VAL A 205 -24.10 -15.42 3.42
CA VAL A 205 -23.32 -14.45 4.16
C VAL A 205 -24.16 -13.18 4.33
N PRO A 206 -24.49 -12.76 5.56
CA PRO A 206 -25.24 -11.54 5.80
C PRO A 206 -24.41 -10.30 5.46
N ASP A 207 -25.07 -9.27 4.92
CA ASP A 207 -24.46 -7.96 4.71
C ASP A 207 -24.76 -7.00 5.89
N GLU A 208 -24.26 -5.77 5.78
CA GLU A 208 -24.41 -4.78 6.84
C GLU A 208 -25.78 -4.12 6.93
N VAL A 209 -26.55 -4.14 5.84
CA VAL A 209 -27.85 -3.45 5.68
C VAL A 209 -29.03 -4.40 5.91
N GLY A 210 -28.76 -5.66 6.30
CA GLY A 210 -29.77 -6.67 6.60
C GLY A 210 -30.13 -7.58 5.43
N GLY A 211 -29.46 -7.45 4.29
CA GLY A 211 -29.51 -8.40 3.19
C GLY A 211 -28.57 -9.59 3.40
N SER A 212 -28.55 -10.50 2.43
CA SER A 212 -27.62 -11.63 2.42
C SER A 212 -27.19 -11.97 1.00
N ALA A 213 -25.90 -12.21 0.80
CA ALA A 213 -25.35 -12.71 -0.45
C ALA A 213 -25.06 -14.20 -0.35
N THR A 214 -25.20 -14.91 -1.47
CA THR A 214 -24.96 -16.36 -1.53
C THR A 214 -23.60 -16.63 -2.19
N TYR A 215 -22.76 -17.35 -1.47
CA TYR A 215 -21.42 -17.77 -1.87
C TYR A 215 -21.33 -19.29 -1.84
N CYS A 216 -20.24 -19.80 -2.41
CA CYS A 216 -19.77 -21.17 -2.17
C CYS A 216 -18.43 -21.12 -1.45
N GLU A 217 -18.25 -21.98 -0.44
CA GLU A 217 -16.94 -22.26 0.16
C GLU A 217 -16.07 -23.02 -0.84
N LEU A 218 -14.80 -22.62 -0.95
CA LEU A 218 -13.78 -23.28 -1.74
C LEU A 218 -12.84 -24.07 -0.85
N ALA A 219 -12.51 -25.30 -1.28
CA ALA A 219 -11.44 -26.11 -0.68
C ALA A 219 -10.05 -25.58 -1.10
N GLU A 220 -9.75 -24.33 -0.74
CA GLU A 220 -8.42 -23.75 -0.93
C GLU A 220 -8.00 -22.93 0.30
N SER A 221 -6.71 -22.98 0.62
CA SER A 221 -6.12 -22.12 1.64
C SER A 221 -5.95 -20.70 1.08
N ALA A 222 -6.61 -19.72 1.69
CA ALA A 222 -6.27 -18.32 1.47
C ALA A 222 -4.96 -18.02 2.21
N GLY A 223 -3.94 -17.53 1.50
CA GLY A 223 -2.62 -17.25 2.08
C GLY A 223 -2.67 -16.31 3.31
N GLY A 224 -1.71 -16.45 4.21
CA GLY A 224 -1.63 -15.69 5.48
C GLY A 224 -1.50 -16.62 6.70
N VAL A 225 -1.31 -16.05 7.89
CA VAL A 225 -1.16 -16.81 9.14
C VAL A 225 -2.51 -16.95 9.90
N THR A 226 -3.49 -16.10 9.55
CA THR A 226 -4.85 -16.14 10.10
C THR A 226 -5.66 -17.24 9.45
N GLU A 227 -6.48 -17.94 10.24
CA GLU A 227 -7.43 -18.94 9.73
C GLU A 227 -8.51 -18.27 8.88
N LYS A 228 -8.81 -18.83 7.71
CA LYS A 228 -9.67 -18.21 6.69
C LYS A 228 -10.53 -19.26 5.99
N VAL A 229 -11.77 -18.88 5.68
CA VAL A 229 -12.64 -19.61 4.74
C VAL A 229 -12.64 -18.85 3.42
N SER A 230 -12.24 -19.53 2.35
CA SER A 230 -12.20 -19.00 0.99
C SER A 230 -13.59 -19.10 0.35
N LEU A 231 -14.08 -18.02 -0.25
CA LEU A 231 -15.41 -17.95 -0.84
C LEU A 231 -15.36 -17.51 -2.31
N VAL A 232 -16.28 -18.02 -3.12
CA VAL A 232 -16.56 -17.56 -4.49
C VAL A 232 -18.05 -17.27 -4.64
N SER A 233 -18.42 -16.24 -5.39
CA SER A 233 -19.85 -15.91 -5.57
C SER A 233 -20.57 -17.04 -6.32
N LEU A 234 -21.83 -17.29 -5.97
CA LEU A 234 -22.64 -18.30 -6.68
C LEU A 234 -22.79 -17.96 -8.18
N ALA A 235 -22.82 -16.67 -8.52
CA ALA A 235 -22.88 -16.21 -9.91
C ALA A 235 -21.64 -16.65 -10.71
N THR A 236 -20.44 -16.43 -10.18
CA THR A 236 -19.20 -16.90 -10.80
C THR A 236 -19.16 -18.41 -10.92
N VAL A 237 -19.59 -19.15 -9.88
CA VAL A 237 -19.66 -20.62 -9.94
C VAL A 237 -20.56 -21.08 -11.08
N ARG A 238 -21.77 -20.51 -11.21
CA ARG A 238 -22.69 -20.83 -12.30
C ARG A 238 -22.07 -20.55 -13.67
N GLN A 239 -21.43 -19.39 -13.83
CA GLN A 239 -20.78 -18.99 -15.07
C GLN A 239 -19.63 -19.93 -15.44
N GLN A 240 -18.70 -20.18 -14.52
CA GLN A 240 -17.48 -20.97 -14.78
C GLN A 240 -17.80 -22.46 -15.01
N LEU A 241 -18.72 -23.04 -14.23
CA LEU A 241 -19.17 -24.42 -14.46
C LEU A 241 -20.03 -24.55 -15.70
N GLY A 242 -20.85 -23.54 -16.03
CA GLY A 242 -21.58 -23.46 -17.30
C GLY A 242 -20.64 -23.42 -18.49
N ASN A 243 -19.63 -22.55 -18.47
CA ASN A 243 -18.58 -22.48 -19.49
C ASN A 243 -17.84 -23.81 -19.66
N LEU A 244 -17.56 -24.53 -18.58
CA LEU A 244 -16.91 -25.84 -18.64
C LEU A 244 -17.83 -26.93 -19.19
N ARG A 245 -19.13 -26.88 -18.86
CA ARG A 245 -20.16 -27.79 -19.41
C ARG A 245 -20.33 -27.59 -20.92
N ASP A 246 -20.47 -26.33 -21.34
CA ASP A 246 -20.79 -25.94 -22.72
C ASP A 246 -19.53 -25.88 -23.60
N GLY A 247 -18.37 -25.67 -22.99
CA GLY A 247 -17.09 -25.70 -23.66
C GLY A 247 -16.70 -27.09 -24.17
N ASN A 248 -15.74 -27.10 -25.11
CA ASN A 248 -15.20 -28.31 -25.70
C ASN A 248 -13.69 -28.48 -25.46
N PRO A 249 -13.20 -28.43 -24.20
CA PRO A 249 -11.85 -28.91 -23.93
C PRO A 249 -11.82 -30.42 -24.18
N VAL A 250 -10.93 -30.88 -25.04
CA VAL A 250 -10.81 -32.31 -25.44
C VAL A 250 -9.58 -32.98 -24.85
N ASN A 251 -8.62 -32.18 -24.37
CA ASN A 251 -7.35 -32.65 -23.81
C ASN A 251 -6.76 -31.61 -22.84
N ARG A 252 -5.62 -31.95 -22.21
CA ARG A 252 -4.92 -31.07 -21.28
C ARG A 252 -4.58 -29.69 -21.87
N ALA A 253 -4.02 -29.66 -23.08
CA ALA A 253 -3.54 -28.41 -23.68
C ALA A 253 -4.69 -27.42 -23.93
N THR A 254 -5.79 -27.91 -24.49
CA THR A 254 -7.00 -27.11 -24.74
C THR A 254 -7.66 -26.63 -23.45
N TYR A 255 -7.67 -27.45 -22.39
CA TYR A 255 -8.10 -27.00 -21.07
C TYR A 255 -7.19 -25.91 -20.49
N THR A 256 -5.87 -26.13 -20.48
CA THR A 256 -4.90 -25.17 -19.91
C THR A 256 -4.98 -23.82 -20.60
N ALA A 257 -5.08 -23.80 -21.94
CA ALA A 257 -5.19 -22.56 -22.73
C ALA A 257 -6.45 -21.75 -22.39
N ALA A 258 -7.57 -22.41 -22.09
CA ALA A 258 -8.83 -21.78 -21.74
C ALA A 258 -9.14 -21.78 -20.23
N ARG A 259 -8.19 -22.19 -19.37
CA ARG A 259 -8.41 -22.44 -17.93
C ARG A 259 -9.02 -21.25 -17.19
N GLY A 260 -8.71 -20.02 -17.61
CA GLY A 260 -9.30 -18.80 -17.05
C GLY A 260 -10.83 -18.75 -17.12
N ASN A 261 -11.44 -19.45 -18.09
CA ASN A 261 -12.89 -19.53 -18.29
C ASN A 261 -13.56 -20.70 -17.56
N PHE A 262 -12.77 -21.55 -16.87
CA PHE A 262 -13.27 -22.72 -16.14
C PHE A 262 -12.93 -22.73 -14.65
N LYS A 263 -11.83 -22.09 -14.25
CA LYS A 263 -11.30 -22.19 -12.87
C LYS A 263 -12.15 -21.39 -11.89
N LEU A 264 -12.27 -21.93 -10.67
CA LEU A 264 -12.84 -21.21 -9.53
C LEU A 264 -11.72 -20.60 -8.68
N GLY A 265 -11.86 -19.32 -8.37
CA GLY A 265 -10.93 -18.59 -7.50
C GLY A 265 -11.66 -17.88 -6.36
N THR A 266 -10.94 -17.68 -5.24
CA THR A 266 -11.43 -16.88 -4.12
C THR A 266 -11.78 -15.46 -4.58
N GLU A 267 -13.01 -15.03 -4.28
CA GLU A 267 -13.55 -13.68 -4.50
C GLU A 267 -13.90 -12.99 -3.17
N ALA A 268 -13.91 -13.72 -2.05
CA ALA A 268 -14.10 -13.18 -0.72
C ALA A 268 -13.52 -14.13 0.34
N ILE A 269 -13.27 -13.63 1.54
CA ILE A 269 -12.82 -14.46 2.67
C ILE A 269 -13.65 -14.19 3.92
N ILE A 270 -13.81 -15.21 4.76
CA ILE A 270 -14.18 -15.05 6.16
C ILE A 270 -12.93 -15.26 6.99
N LYS A 271 -12.45 -14.21 7.66
CA LYS A 271 -11.34 -14.26 8.62
C LYS A 271 -11.86 -14.72 9.97
N LEU A 272 -11.21 -15.74 10.54
CA LEU A 272 -11.56 -16.35 11.81
C LEU A 272 -10.53 -16.00 12.91
N PRO A 273 -10.91 -16.07 14.20
CA PRO A 273 -10.01 -15.80 15.32
C PRO A 273 -8.87 -16.83 15.35
N LYS A 274 -7.63 -16.37 15.25
CA LYS A 274 -6.47 -17.27 15.33
C LYS A 274 -6.37 -17.84 16.75
N HIS A 275 -6.37 -19.16 16.89
CA HIS A 275 -6.32 -19.84 18.20
C HIS A 275 -7.40 -19.37 19.20
N GLY A 276 -8.54 -18.87 18.71
CA GLY A 276 -9.62 -18.34 19.55
C GLY A 276 -9.43 -16.89 20.03
N GLU A 277 -8.42 -16.16 19.56
CA GLU A 277 -8.19 -14.74 19.90
C GLU A 277 -9.18 -13.81 19.18
N ILE A 278 -10.42 -13.76 19.66
CA ILE A 278 -11.52 -12.97 19.06
C ILE A 278 -11.23 -11.46 18.94
N ALA A 279 -10.31 -10.94 19.76
CA ALA A 279 -9.92 -9.53 19.73
C ALA A 279 -9.17 -9.14 18.43
N GLU A 280 -8.48 -10.07 17.77
CA GLU A 280 -7.78 -9.80 16.50
C GLU A 280 -8.77 -9.35 15.41
N VAL A 281 -9.89 -10.04 15.30
CA VAL A 281 -10.97 -9.75 14.35
C VAL A 281 -11.57 -8.35 14.59
N GLN A 282 -11.76 -7.97 15.86
CA GLN A 282 -12.23 -6.63 16.22
C GLN A 282 -11.21 -5.54 15.91
N ARG A 283 -9.95 -5.76 16.26
CA ARG A 283 -8.87 -4.79 16.00
C ARG A 283 -8.71 -4.53 14.51
N GLU A 284 -8.91 -5.54 13.66
CA GLU A 284 -8.93 -5.37 12.21
C GLU A 284 -10.15 -4.59 11.73
N ALA A 285 -11.36 -4.99 12.13
CA ALA A 285 -12.59 -4.27 11.75
C ALA A 285 -12.53 -2.79 12.17
N MET A 286 -12.01 -2.52 13.36
CA MET A 286 -11.77 -1.17 13.86
C MET A 286 -10.74 -0.41 13.02
N ALA A 287 -9.61 -1.01 12.65
CA ALA A 287 -8.60 -0.37 11.82
C ALA A 287 -9.14 0.02 10.43
N LEU A 288 -9.94 -0.85 9.80
CA LEU A 288 -10.56 -0.56 8.50
C LEU A 288 -11.54 0.61 8.61
N ASN A 289 -12.33 0.67 9.69
CA ASN A 289 -13.19 1.84 9.94
C ASN A 289 -12.41 3.12 10.23
N VAL A 290 -11.30 3.04 10.95
CA VAL A 290 -10.37 4.17 11.13
C VAL A 290 -9.83 4.65 9.79
N SER A 291 -9.42 3.73 8.92
CA SER A 291 -8.95 4.03 7.56
C SER A 291 -9.99 4.85 6.77
N ARG A 292 -11.26 4.44 6.82
CA ARG A 292 -12.37 5.19 6.18
C ARG A 292 -12.59 6.57 6.79
N MET A 293 -12.51 6.69 8.12
CA MET A 293 -12.63 7.99 8.80
C MET A 293 -11.48 8.96 8.46
N LEU A 294 -10.31 8.43 8.09
CA LEU A 294 -9.17 9.19 7.59
C LEU A 294 -9.25 9.43 6.06
N GLY A 295 -10.31 9.00 5.38
CA GLY A 295 -10.51 9.24 3.95
C GLY A 295 -9.63 8.39 3.03
N LEU A 296 -9.12 7.25 3.51
CA LEU A 296 -8.30 6.34 2.72
C LEU A 296 -9.16 5.33 1.94
N ASP A 297 -8.65 4.87 0.79
CA ASP A 297 -9.29 3.82 -0.01
C ASP A 297 -9.13 2.46 0.68
N THR A 298 -10.25 1.91 1.17
CA THR A 298 -10.26 0.73 2.03
C THR A 298 -11.36 -0.24 1.62
N THR A 299 -11.07 -1.54 1.76
CA THR A 299 -12.04 -2.61 1.49
C THR A 299 -13.26 -2.49 2.38
N ARG A 300 -14.43 -2.91 1.91
CA ARG A 300 -15.62 -3.08 2.76
C ARG A 300 -15.46 -4.37 3.55
N ALA A 301 -15.82 -4.36 4.82
CA ALA A 301 -15.73 -5.54 5.67
C ALA A 301 -16.91 -5.57 6.63
N THR A 302 -17.43 -6.76 6.91
CA THR A 302 -18.62 -6.97 7.74
C THR A 302 -18.27 -7.88 8.90
N THR A 303 -18.43 -7.40 10.12
CA THR A 303 -18.36 -8.26 11.31
C THR A 303 -19.59 -9.16 11.36
N MET A 304 -19.37 -10.43 11.65
CA MET A 304 -20.43 -11.44 11.73
C MET A 304 -20.02 -12.60 12.63
N THR A 305 -20.90 -13.58 12.81
CA THR A 305 -20.60 -14.86 13.44
C THR A 305 -20.61 -15.97 12.40
N HIS A 306 -19.54 -16.77 12.41
CA HIS A 306 -19.40 -17.98 11.61
C HIS A 306 -19.17 -19.15 12.55
N ASN A 307 -20.00 -20.20 12.46
CA ASN A 307 -19.94 -21.38 13.33
C ASN A 307 -19.88 -21.04 14.84
N GLY A 308 -20.61 -20.01 15.27
CA GLY A 308 -20.68 -19.58 16.66
C GLY A 308 -19.42 -18.89 17.19
N GLN A 309 -18.57 -18.35 16.31
CA GLN A 309 -17.42 -17.51 16.65
C GLN A 309 -17.48 -16.16 15.94
N PRO A 310 -17.00 -15.06 16.55
CA PRO A 310 -16.78 -13.79 15.88
C PRO A 310 -15.88 -13.94 14.65
N ALA A 311 -16.25 -13.33 13.55
CA ALA A 311 -15.54 -13.40 12.28
C ALA A 311 -15.65 -12.06 11.52
N LEU A 312 -14.78 -11.88 10.52
CA LEU A 312 -14.79 -10.74 9.63
C LEU A 312 -14.89 -11.22 8.18
N PHE A 313 -15.98 -10.88 7.51
CA PHE A 313 -16.14 -11.10 6.09
C PHE A 313 -15.53 -9.94 5.30
N VAL A 314 -14.70 -10.29 4.31
CA VAL A 314 -14.00 -9.35 3.43
C VAL A 314 -14.21 -9.79 1.98
N PRO A 315 -15.12 -9.15 1.21
CA PRO A 315 -15.18 -9.31 -0.24
C PRO A 315 -13.93 -8.73 -0.90
N PHE A 316 -13.45 -9.37 -1.96
CA PHE A 316 -12.30 -8.86 -2.70
C PHE A 316 -12.73 -7.76 -3.66
N ASP A 317 -12.01 -6.65 -3.58
CA ASP A 317 -12.07 -5.55 -4.53
C ASP A 317 -11.27 -5.87 -5.79
N ASN A 318 -11.52 -5.14 -6.89
CA ASN A 318 -10.66 -5.18 -8.07
C ASN A 318 -9.34 -4.43 -7.77
N ILE A 319 -8.39 -5.17 -7.20
CA ILE A 319 -7.09 -4.68 -6.76
C ILE A 319 -5.96 -5.62 -7.17
N ARG A 320 -4.73 -5.12 -7.13
CA ARG A 320 -3.52 -5.93 -7.34
C ARG A 320 -2.56 -5.74 -6.18
N LEU A 321 -2.05 -6.82 -5.61
CA LEU A 321 -1.22 -6.79 -4.40
C LEU A 321 0.07 -5.99 -4.61
N LEU A 322 0.55 -5.29 -3.57
CA LEU A 322 1.77 -4.46 -3.65
C LEU A 322 3.01 -5.26 -4.06
N LYS A 323 3.05 -6.57 -3.81
CA LYS A 323 4.13 -7.46 -4.26
C LYS A 323 4.37 -7.44 -5.78
N ASP A 324 3.34 -7.07 -6.57
CA ASP A 324 3.46 -6.91 -8.03
C ASP A 324 4.16 -5.59 -8.41
N PHE A 325 4.20 -4.63 -7.48
CA PHE A 325 4.61 -3.25 -7.73
C PHE A 325 5.81 -2.80 -6.89
N ALA A 326 6.25 -3.61 -5.93
CA ALA A 326 7.30 -3.26 -5.00
C ALA A 326 8.11 -4.49 -4.62
N LYS A 327 9.41 -4.28 -4.39
CA LYS A 327 10.34 -5.32 -3.94
C LYS A 327 11.41 -4.78 -3.00
N GLY A 328 11.81 -5.60 -2.05
CA GLY A 328 12.85 -5.30 -1.08
C GLY A 328 14.13 -6.11 -1.26
N LYS A 329 15.06 -5.96 -0.32
CA LYS A 329 16.19 -6.88 -0.14
C LYS A 329 15.68 -8.11 0.60
N THR A 330 16.00 -9.30 0.10
CA THR A 330 15.62 -10.57 0.74
C THR A 330 16.54 -10.87 1.91
N PHE A 331 15.96 -11.22 3.06
CA PHE A 331 16.65 -11.64 4.27
C PHE A 331 16.17 -13.03 4.68
N SER A 332 17.11 -13.84 5.17
CA SER A 332 16.78 -15.10 5.86
C SER A 332 16.39 -14.79 7.30
N SER A 333 15.32 -15.43 7.79
CA SER A 333 14.95 -15.33 9.20
C SER A 333 15.93 -16.15 10.04
N PHE A 334 16.45 -15.56 11.12
CA PHE A 334 17.40 -16.21 12.03
C PHE A 334 16.88 -17.58 12.48
N GLY A 335 17.69 -18.63 12.32
CA GLY A 335 17.34 -20.01 12.69
C GLY A 335 16.29 -20.71 11.83
N SER A 336 15.92 -20.18 10.66
CA SER A 336 14.95 -20.85 9.76
C SER A 336 15.31 -20.67 8.27
N SER A 337 14.89 -21.61 7.42
CA SER A 337 14.99 -21.49 5.96
C SER A 337 14.00 -20.47 5.34
N LYS A 338 13.16 -19.83 6.16
CA LYS A 338 12.14 -18.88 5.69
C LYS A 338 12.77 -17.52 5.42
N THR A 339 12.48 -16.95 4.26
CA THR A 339 12.92 -15.61 3.88
C THR A 339 11.79 -14.58 4.00
N TYR A 340 12.15 -13.30 3.88
CA TYR A 340 11.25 -12.16 3.76
C TYR A 340 11.98 -10.99 3.11
N GLU A 341 11.24 -10.03 2.58
CA GLU A 341 11.77 -8.76 2.07
C GLU A 341 11.76 -7.67 3.14
N HIS A 342 12.81 -6.85 3.13
CA HIS A 342 12.89 -5.59 3.89
C HIS A 342 13.41 -4.46 3.00
N TYR A 343 13.13 -3.21 3.38
CA TYR A 343 13.55 -2.01 2.65
C TYR A 343 13.02 -1.99 1.20
N SER A 344 11.76 -2.39 1.04
CA SER A 344 11.05 -2.32 -0.24
C SER A 344 10.92 -0.89 -0.75
N THR A 345 11.07 -0.75 -2.06
CA THR A 345 10.76 0.46 -2.84
C THR A 345 9.81 0.06 -3.98
N LEU A 346 9.14 1.05 -4.56
CA LEU A 346 8.34 0.82 -5.77
C LEU A 346 9.23 0.36 -6.93
N ASN A 347 8.72 -0.53 -7.76
CA ASN A 347 9.37 -0.96 -8.97
C ASN A 347 9.42 0.23 -9.96
N PRO A 348 10.57 0.46 -10.62
CA PRO A 348 10.67 1.45 -11.68
C PRO A 348 9.81 1.03 -12.87
N VAL A 349 9.48 2.01 -13.73
CA VAL A 349 8.74 1.74 -14.97
C VAL A 349 9.68 1.35 -16.13
N GLY A 350 10.97 1.68 -16.03
CA GLY A 350 11.97 1.44 -17.06
C GLY A 350 13.33 1.08 -16.47
N ALA A 351 14.37 1.82 -16.85
CA ALA A 351 15.79 1.51 -16.57
C ALA A 351 16.20 1.49 -15.08
N GLY A 352 15.35 1.96 -14.17
CA GLY A 352 15.64 2.08 -12.74
C GLY A 352 16.42 3.33 -12.36
N LEU A 353 16.48 4.35 -13.22
CA LEU A 353 17.18 5.62 -12.96
C LEU A 353 16.23 6.69 -12.38
N GLN A 354 14.94 6.54 -12.67
CA GLN A 354 13.88 7.46 -12.25
C GLN A 354 12.92 6.79 -11.27
N PRO A 355 12.45 7.54 -10.25
CA PRO A 355 11.40 7.04 -9.38
C PRO A 355 10.10 6.86 -10.15
N ASN A 356 9.25 5.97 -9.66
CA ASN A 356 7.94 5.75 -10.24
C ASN A 356 6.99 6.93 -9.95
N GLU A 357 6.59 7.65 -10.99
CA GLU A 357 5.65 8.78 -10.90
C GLU A 357 4.18 8.41 -11.10
N TYR A 358 3.88 7.17 -11.53
CA TYR A 358 2.52 6.73 -11.90
C TYR A 358 1.79 5.97 -10.78
N ILE A 359 2.46 5.76 -9.65
CA ILE A 359 1.85 5.32 -8.39
C ILE A 359 1.75 6.54 -7.49
N ASP A 360 0.61 6.77 -6.84
CA ASP A 360 0.42 7.95 -5.99
C ASP A 360 1.32 7.89 -4.73
N ASP A 361 1.53 9.04 -4.08
CA ASP A 361 2.27 9.11 -2.81
C ASP A 361 1.51 8.37 -1.70
N PHE A 362 2.20 7.55 -0.90
CA PHE A 362 1.61 6.78 0.20
C PHE A 362 1.60 7.55 1.53
N GLY A 363 2.24 8.73 1.58
CA GLY A 363 2.27 9.63 2.73
C GLY A 363 0.92 9.91 3.40
N PRO A 364 -0.21 10.07 2.65
CA PRO A 364 -1.53 10.27 3.25
C PRO A 364 -1.96 9.16 4.20
N SER A 365 -1.40 7.95 4.09
CA SER A 365 -1.74 6.82 4.94
C SER A 365 -0.93 6.74 6.24
N LEU A 366 0.13 7.55 6.41
CA LEU A 366 1.04 7.46 7.56
C LEU A 366 0.30 7.50 8.91
N GLY A 367 -0.68 8.40 9.05
CA GLY A 367 -1.49 8.53 10.27
C GLY A 367 -2.18 7.23 10.67
N LEU A 368 -2.74 6.49 9.70
CA LEU A 368 -3.32 5.16 9.96
C LEU A 368 -2.25 4.20 10.48
N PHE A 369 -1.13 4.05 9.75
CA PHE A 369 -0.08 3.09 10.12
C PHE A 369 0.55 3.40 11.48
N TYR A 370 0.71 4.69 11.81
CA TYR A 370 1.19 5.15 13.11
C TYR A 370 0.19 4.82 14.22
N LEU A 371 -1.09 5.17 14.04
CA LEU A 371 -2.13 4.91 15.03
C LEU A 371 -2.30 3.40 15.28
N CYS A 372 -2.21 2.59 14.24
CA CYS A 372 -2.28 1.15 14.31
C CYS A 372 -1.06 0.52 14.98
N SER A 373 0.14 1.11 14.79
CA SER A 373 1.42 0.59 15.30
C SER A 373 1.66 -0.89 14.93
N ASP A 374 1.21 -1.33 13.76
CA ASP A 374 1.29 -2.71 13.30
C ASP A 374 2.54 -2.98 12.47
N THR A 375 3.52 -3.69 13.04
CA THR A 375 4.81 -3.96 12.41
C THR A 375 4.75 -4.85 11.16
N ASP A 376 3.62 -5.53 10.89
CA ASP A 376 3.40 -6.35 9.69
C ASP A 376 2.41 -5.72 8.70
N ALA A 377 2.10 -4.43 8.86
CA ALA A 377 1.07 -3.76 8.08
C ALA A 377 1.28 -3.82 6.56
N ILE A 378 2.52 -3.90 6.06
CA ILE A 378 2.81 -4.07 4.62
C ILE A 378 2.96 -5.56 4.24
N GLY A 379 3.33 -6.40 5.20
CA GLY A 379 3.63 -7.81 5.00
C GLY A 379 5.10 -8.08 4.64
N GLY A 380 5.55 -9.31 4.93
CA GLY A 380 6.92 -9.75 4.66
C GLY A 380 7.33 -9.80 3.18
N TYR A 381 6.37 -9.74 2.25
CA TYR A 381 6.57 -9.71 0.80
C TYR A 381 5.60 -8.71 0.16
N ASN A 382 5.34 -7.59 0.82
CA ASN A 382 4.46 -6.53 0.34
C ASN A 382 3.02 -7.02 0.00
N GLN A 383 2.50 -8.00 0.74
CA GLN A 383 1.26 -8.69 0.40
C GLN A 383 0.02 -8.26 1.21
N ASN A 384 0.17 -7.44 2.26
CA ASN A 384 -0.95 -7.03 3.13
C ASN A 384 -1.60 -5.71 2.67
N LYS A 385 -1.13 -5.14 1.55
CA LYS A 385 -1.67 -3.95 0.90
C LYS A 385 -1.65 -4.15 -0.61
N ALA A 386 -2.44 -3.36 -1.32
CA ALA A 386 -2.60 -3.46 -2.76
C ALA A 386 -2.63 -2.08 -3.41
N LEU A 387 -2.65 -2.07 -4.74
CA LEU A 387 -3.03 -0.90 -5.53
C LEU A 387 -4.39 -1.12 -6.19
N ARG A 388 -5.20 -0.06 -6.21
CA ARG A 388 -6.33 0.07 -7.12
C ARG A 388 -5.85 0.72 -8.41
N ASN A 389 -6.31 0.21 -9.55
CA ASN A 389 -5.93 0.69 -10.88
C ASN A 389 -4.41 0.81 -11.11
N ALA A 390 -3.61 -0.06 -10.45
CA ALA A 390 -2.14 0.01 -10.48
C ALA A 390 -1.56 1.41 -10.15
N ARG A 391 -2.25 2.18 -9.30
CA ARG A 391 -1.92 3.58 -9.01
C ARG A 391 -2.03 3.95 -7.53
N SER A 392 -3.20 3.79 -6.91
CA SER A 392 -3.47 4.31 -5.57
C SER A 392 -3.42 3.21 -4.52
N LEU A 393 -2.84 3.51 -3.35
CA LEU A 393 -2.75 2.55 -2.24
C LEU A 393 -4.14 2.14 -1.76
N PHE A 394 -4.33 0.84 -1.58
CA PHE A 394 -5.56 0.22 -1.10
C PHE A 394 -5.32 -0.55 0.20
N VAL A 395 -6.09 -0.23 1.22
CA VAL A 395 -5.98 -0.82 2.57
C VAL A 395 -7.09 -1.86 2.79
N PHE A 396 -6.70 -3.14 2.76
CA PHE A 396 -7.63 -4.27 2.97
C PHE A 396 -7.27 -5.18 4.15
N ASP A 397 -6.09 -5.02 4.73
CA ASP A 397 -5.62 -5.77 5.90
C ASP A 397 -4.87 -4.81 6.81
N GLN A 398 -5.37 -4.51 8.00
CA GLN A 398 -4.73 -3.60 8.94
C GLN A 398 -5.22 -3.90 10.36
N VAL A 399 -4.34 -3.86 11.37
CA VAL A 399 -4.74 -4.15 12.75
C VAL A 399 -4.33 -3.00 13.67
N ILE A 400 -5.17 -2.63 14.65
CA ILE A 400 -4.77 -1.75 15.76
C ILE A 400 -4.11 -2.59 16.85
N MET A 401 -2.82 -2.36 17.10
CA MET A 401 -2.08 -3.08 18.14
C MET A 401 -2.43 -2.53 19.53
N SER A 402 -2.63 -3.43 20.50
CA SER A 402 -2.90 -3.08 21.90
C SER A 402 -1.69 -2.50 22.65
N LYS A 403 -0.48 -2.58 22.07
CA LYS A 403 0.76 -2.00 22.62
C LYS A 403 1.52 -1.25 21.55
N ASP A 404 2.25 -0.22 21.95
CA ASP A 404 3.12 0.56 21.08
C ASP A 404 4.33 -0.27 20.68
N LYS A 405 4.32 -0.75 19.44
CA LYS A 405 5.48 -1.40 18.83
C LYS A 405 6.36 -0.40 18.12
N LEU A 406 5.77 0.70 17.64
CA LEU A 406 6.47 1.73 16.90
C LEU A 406 6.17 3.15 17.41
N GLY A 407 7.19 4.00 17.34
CA GLY A 407 7.12 5.43 17.62
C GLY A 407 7.51 6.25 16.40
N LEU A 408 7.25 7.56 16.42
CA LEU A 408 7.76 8.48 15.40
C LEU A 408 9.13 9.02 15.82
N ASP A 409 9.90 9.45 14.84
CA ASP A 409 11.07 10.32 15.04
C ASP A 409 10.85 11.70 14.42
N SER A 410 11.84 12.59 14.49
CA SER A 410 11.77 13.95 13.94
C SER A 410 11.52 14.01 12.43
N ARG A 411 11.74 12.90 11.71
CA ARG A 411 11.54 12.80 10.26
C ARG A 411 10.13 12.36 9.89
N LEU A 412 9.29 12.12 10.89
CA LEU A 412 7.97 11.50 10.77
C LEU A 412 8.05 10.09 10.17
N SER A 413 9.09 9.35 10.51
CA SER A 413 9.27 7.93 10.14
C SER A 413 8.99 7.04 11.34
N MET A 414 8.43 5.85 11.11
CA MET A 414 7.99 4.95 12.17
C MET A 414 9.09 3.97 12.59
N GLN A 415 9.50 4.03 13.84
CA GLN A 415 10.62 3.28 14.40
C GLN A 415 10.18 2.23 15.40
N PRO A 416 10.75 1.03 15.39
CA PRO A 416 10.58 0.08 16.48
C PRO A 416 11.06 0.65 17.81
N ILE A 417 10.24 0.61 18.85
CA ILE A 417 10.58 1.14 20.18
C ILE A 417 10.89 0.05 21.21
N GLU A 418 10.48 -1.19 20.97
CA GLU A 418 10.71 -2.32 21.88
C GLU A 418 12.10 -2.96 21.63
N THR A 419 12.94 -3.06 22.68
CA THR A 419 14.34 -3.51 22.58
C THR A 419 14.49 -4.95 22.07
N LEU A 420 13.69 -5.90 22.58
CA LEU A 420 13.69 -7.31 22.12
C LEU A 420 13.18 -7.45 20.67
N VAL A 421 12.30 -6.55 20.26
CA VAL A 421 11.59 -6.58 18.97
C VAL A 421 12.47 -6.01 17.85
N LYS A 422 13.43 -5.13 18.15
CA LYS A 422 14.49 -4.70 17.21
C LYS A 422 15.28 -5.86 16.57
N HIS A 423 15.32 -7.02 17.22
CA HIS A 423 16.09 -8.19 16.78
C HIS A 423 15.24 -9.35 16.23
N THR A 424 13.91 -9.18 16.11
CA THR A 424 13.02 -10.22 15.56
C THR A 424 12.43 -9.85 14.21
N ARG A 425 12.17 -10.86 13.37
CA ARG A 425 11.53 -10.76 12.02
C ARG A 425 10.23 -9.94 12.00
N HIS A 426 9.51 -9.88 13.12
CA HIS A 426 8.23 -9.16 13.25
C HIS A 426 8.39 -7.78 13.86
N GLY A 427 9.58 -7.41 14.32
CA GLY A 427 9.76 -6.24 15.15
C GLY A 427 10.55 -5.10 14.54
N GLN A 428 11.23 -5.33 13.42
CA GLN A 428 11.93 -4.28 12.68
C GLN A 428 10.98 -3.37 11.88
N GLY A 429 9.71 -3.75 11.72
CA GLY A 429 8.72 -3.01 10.95
C GLY A 429 8.86 -3.27 9.45
N ARG A 430 8.23 -4.35 8.96
CA ARG A 430 8.43 -4.87 7.60
C ARG A 430 7.98 -3.89 6.53
N ASN A 431 8.87 -3.63 5.58
CA ASN A 431 8.60 -2.90 4.33
C ASN A 431 7.92 -1.53 4.49
N ARG A 432 7.99 -0.96 5.70
CA ARG A 432 7.48 0.37 6.04
C ARG A 432 8.19 1.46 5.26
N THR A 433 9.38 1.17 4.74
CA THR A 433 10.05 2.03 3.78
C THR A 433 9.15 2.45 2.64
N LEU A 434 8.17 1.63 2.20
CA LEU A 434 7.19 2.05 1.18
C LEU A 434 6.30 3.22 1.62
N ILE A 435 5.96 3.30 2.91
CA ILE A 435 5.18 4.41 3.49
C ILE A 435 6.09 5.57 3.88
N GLU A 436 7.35 5.28 4.24
CA GLU A 436 8.32 6.31 4.62
C GLU A 436 8.94 7.00 3.40
N ASP A 437 9.01 6.29 2.27
CA ASP A 437 9.35 6.74 0.92
C ASP A 437 8.19 7.58 0.33
N SER A 438 7.84 8.62 1.06
CA SER A 438 6.71 9.50 0.80
C SER A 438 7.09 10.94 1.10
N SER A 439 6.42 11.90 0.45
CA SER A 439 6.72 13.31 0.64
C SER A 439 6.51 13.71 2.10
N PHE A 440 7.36 14.61 2.58
CA PHE A 440 7.27 15.10 3.94
C PHE A 440 5.97 15.86 4.17
N ASN A 441 5.53 16.63 3.18
CA ASN A 441 4.26 17.34 3.24
C ASN A 441 3.09 16.37 3.46
N ALA A 442 2.99 15.30 2.66
CA ALA A 442 1.91 14.32 2.82
C ALA A 442 1.97 13.60 4.16
N LYS A 443 3.17 13.27 4.65
CA LYS A 443 3.36 12.65 5.99
C LYS A 443 2.94 13.59 7.12
N PHE A 444 3.33 14.85 7.08
CA PHE A 444 2.97 15.87 8.06
C PHE A 444 1.45 16.09 8.07
N ASP A 445 0.86 16.28 6.89
CA ASP A 445 -0.57 16.52 6.73
C ASP A 445 -1.42 15.31 7.19
N SER A 446 -0.95 14.09 6.95
CA SER A 446 -1.58 12.85 7.44
C SER A 446 -1.62 12.77 8.98
N LEU A 447 -0.53 13.16 9.65
CA LEU A 447 -0.49 13.20 11.12
C LEU A 447 -1.34 14.34 11.70
N GLU A 448 -1.38 15.50 11.05
CA GLU A 448 -2.29 16.59 11.45
C GLU A 448 -3.75 16.21 11.23
N GLN A 449 -4.08 15.51 10.13
CA GLN A 449 -5.43 14.96 9.92
C GLN A 449 -5.81 13.98 11.03
N LEU A 450 -4.90 13.07 11.41
CA LEU A 450 -5.11 12.15 12.52
C LEU A 450 -5.42 12.90 13.84
N LYS A 451 -4.66 13.96 14.15
CA LYS A 451 -4.92 14.81 15.32
C LYS A 451 -6.27 15.50 15.25
N ASN A 452 -6.61 16.06 14.09
CA ASN A 452 -7.86 16.77 13.86
C ASN A 452 -9.09 15.83 13.95
N GLN A 453 -8.94 14.57 13.56
CA GLN A 453 -9.99 13.55 13.68
C GLN A 453 -10.01 12.83 15.04
N SER A 454 -9.10 13.14 15.96
CA SER A 454 -8.93 12.42 17.23
C SER A 454 -10.24 12.22 18.01
N ALA A 455 -11.04 13.27 18.14
CA ALA A 455 -12.29 13.20 18.88
C ALA A 455 -13.31 12.23 18.26
N LEU A 456 -13.36 12.14 16.92
CA LEU A 456 -14.20 11.19 16.20
C LEU A 456 -13.68 9.76 16.35
N LEU A 457 -12.36 9.56 16.22
CA LEU A 457 -11.72 8.25 16.31
C LEU A 457 -11.88 7.62 17.71
N LEU A 458 -11.68 8.42 18.76
CA LEU A 458 -11.85 7.96 20.14
C LEU A 458 -13.31 7.63 20.45
N GLN A 459 -14.24 8.43 19.91
CA GLN A 459 -15.67 8.18 20.06
C GLN A 459 -16.12 6.94 19.29
N TYR A 460 -15.53 6.63 18.15
CA TYR A 460 -15.77 5.37 17.46
C TYR A 460 -15.42 4.18 18.36
N ALA A 461 -14.26 4.20 19.03
CA ALA A 461 -13.90 3.15 20.00
C ALA A 461 -14.89 3.09 21.19
N ASP A 462 -15.32 4.24 21.70
CA ASP A 462 -16.38 4.33 22.73
C ASP A 462 -17.71 3.72 22.26
N ARG A 463 -18.06 3.90 20.98
CA ARG A 463 -19.26 3.32 20.36
C ARG A 463 -19.18 1.81 20.29
N VAL A 464 -18.04 1.25 19.87
CA VAL A 464 -17.82 -0.20 19.83
C VAL A 464 -17.98 -0.80 21.22
N ALA A 465 -17.35 -0.21 22.24
CA ALA A 465 -17.50 -0.65 23.63
C ALA A 465 -18.96 -0.56 24.13
N TRP A 466 -19.69 0.48 23.71
CA TRP A 466 -21.10 0.64 24.06
C TRP A 466 -22.00 -0.41 23.41
N GLN A 467 -21.78 -0.76 22.14
CA GLN A 467 -22.53 -1.81 21.44
C GLN A 467 -22.40 -3.16 22.16
N HIS A 468 -21.17 -3.53 22.54
CA HIS A 468 -20.93 -4.72 23.35
C HIS A 468 -21.62 -4.65 24.71
N SER A 469 -21.59 -3.49 25.37
CA SER A 469 -22.27 -3.30 26.66
C SER A 469 -23.79 -3.47 26.57
N ILE A 470 -24.43 -3.10 25.45
CA ILE A 470 -25.86 -3.35 25.24
C ILE A 470 -26.10 -4.85 25.14
N ARG A 471 -25.29 -5.57 24.36
CA ARG A 471 -25.45 -7.00 24.16
C ARG A 471 -25.21 -7.79 25.44
N GLU A 472 -24.20 -7.41 26.21
CA GLU A 472 -23.92 -7.93 27.56
C GLU A 472 -25.15 -7.82 28.47
N GLN A 473 -25.82 -6.66 28.50
CA GLN A 473 -27.05 -6.48 29.29
C GLN A 473 -28.21 -7.36 28.81
N GLN A 474 -28.37 -7.53 27.50
CA GLN A 474 -29.39 -8.42 26.92
C GLN A 474 -29.15 -9.88 27.32
N LEU A 475 -27.90 -10.35 27.23
CA LEU A 475 -27.52 -11.72 27.59
C LEU A 475 -27.68 -11.98 29.08
N ASN A 476 -27.30 -11.03 29.95
CA ASN A 476 -27.53 -11.13 31.39
C ASN A 476 -29.03 -11.26 31.73
N ARG A 477 -29.90 -10.49 31.09
CA ARG A 477 -31.36 -10.62 31.25
C ARG A 477 -31.88 -11.96 30.73
N LEU A 478 -31.35 -12.44 29.60
CA LEU A 478 -31.70 -13.74 29.05
C LEU A 478 -31.36 -14.86 30.04
N LEU A 479 -30.15 -14.85 30.60
CA LEU A 479 -29.63 -15.87 31.52
C LEU A 479 -30.36 -15.92 32.88
N GLN A 480 -31.02 -14.83 33.28
CA GLN A 480 -31.90 -14.77 34.45
C GLN A 480 -33.20 -15.55 34.26
N ARG A 481 -33.59 -15.84 33.02
CA ARG A 481 -34.79 -16.64 32.75
C ARG A 481 -34.58 -18.10 33.17
N ARG A 482 -35.62 -18.69 33.76
CA ARG A 482 -35.61 -20.09 34.23
C ARG A 482 -35.96 -21.10 33.12
N ASP A 483 -36.52 -20.65 32.00
CA ASP A 483 -37.06 -21.48 30.92
C ASP A 483 -36.07 -21.79 29.78
N LEU A 484 -34.78 -21.46 29.94
CA LEU A 484 -33.75 -21.78 28.95
C LEU A 484 -33.36 -23.25 28.98
N THR A 485 -33.27 -23.87 27.79
CA THR A 485 -32.64 -25.19 27.64
C THR A 485 -31.14 -25.14 27.98
N THR A 486 -30.54 -26.28 28.32
CA THR A 486 -29.10 -26.40 28.59
C THR A 486 -28.24 -25.88 27.42
N ILE A 487 -28.66 -26.12 26.18
CA ILE A 487 -27.95 -25.67 24.98
C ILE A 487 -28.04 -24.14 24.87
N GLN A 488 -29.24 -23.56 24.99
CA GLN A 488 -29.43 -22.11 24.93
C GLN A 488 -28.66 -21.38 26.02
N ARG A 489 -28.64 -21.93 27.25
CA ARG A 489 -27.87 -21.38 28.37
C ARG A 489 -26.37 -21.39 28.06
N LYS A 490 -25.80 -22.53 27.64
CA LYS A 490 -24.38 -22.64 27.28
C LYS A 490 -23.98 -21.69 26.14
N THR A 491 -24.83 -21.54 25.12
CA THR A 491 -24.59 -20.60 24.01
C THR A 491 -24.57 -19.15 24.51
N ALA A 492 -25.56 -18.76 25.33
CA ALA A 492 -25.62 -17.41 25.89
C ALA A 492 -24.47 -17.11 26.86
N GLU A 493 -24.03 -18.08 27.66
CA GLU A 493 -22.85 -17.96 28.54
C GLU A 493 -21.55 -17.77 27.74
N LYS A 494 -21.36 -18.55 26.67
CA LYS A 494 -20.22 -18.39 25.76
C LYS A 494 -20.23 -17.01 25.12
N GLU A 495 -21.37 -16.60 24.57
CA GLU A 495 -21.51 -15.29 23.95
C GLU A 495 -21.23 -14.15 24.94
N LEU A 496 -21.71 -14.26 26.18
CA LEU A 496 -21.47 -13.26 27.22
C LEU A 496 -19.98 -13.13 27.52
N LYS A 497 -19.25 -14.25 27.60
CA LYS A 497 -17.79 -14.24 27.80
C LYS A 497 -17.09 -13.51 26.65
N ASP A 498 -17.45 -13.81 25.42
CA ASP A 498 -16.85 -13.20 24.23
C ASP A 498 -17.13 -11.68 24.18
N VAL A 499 -18.39 -11.27 24.34
CA VAL A 499 -18.81 -9.85 24.33
C VAL A 499 -18.12 -9.06 25.45
N THR A 500 -17.94 -9.66 26.64
CA THR A 500 -17.23 -9.03 27.75
C THR A 500 -15.75 -8.78 27.41
N ALA A 501 -15.09 -9.75 26.76
CA ALA A 501 -13.72 -9.61 26.31
C ALA A 501 -13.57 -8.55 25.21
N LEU A 502 -14.47 -8.53 24.23
CA LEU A 502 -14.48 -7.55 23.14
C LEU A 502 -14.73 -6.12 23.65
N LYS A 503 -15.63 -5.93 24.62
CA LYS A 503 -15.86 -4.65 25.31
C LYS A 503 -14.59 -4.16 26.01
N LYS A 504 -13.87 -5.03 26.72
CA LYS A 504 -12.62 -4.69 27.39
C LYS A 504 -11.56 -4.24 26.38
N ASP A 505 -11.38 -5.02 25.32
CA ASP A 505 -10.43 -4.70 24.24
C ASP A 505 -10.73 -3.32 23.60
N ALA A 506 -12.00 -3.02 23.30
CA ALA A 506 -12.37 -1.71 22.73
C ALA A 506 -12.00 -0.52 23.65
N ASN A 507 -12.16 -0.66 24.97
CA ASN A 507 -11.76 0.36 25.94
C ASN A 507 -10.22 0.50 26.04
N GLU A 508 -9.48 -0.60 25.98
CA GLU A 508 -8.02 -0.60 25.94
C GLU A 508 -7.51 0.10 24.68
N LEU A 509 -8.05 -0.25 23.51
CA LEU A 509 -7.70 0.38 22.23
C LEU A 509 -7.99 1.87 22.22
N ARG A 510 -9.12 2.32 22.78
CA ARG A 510 -9.44 3.75 22.95
C ARG A 510 -8.33 4.48 23.72
N THR A 511 -7.85 3.90 24.81
CA THR A 511 -6.80 4.49 25.65
C THR A 511 -5.49 4.58 24.88
N VAL A 512 -5.09 3.50 24.24
CA VAL A 512 -3.87 3.40 23.42
C VAL A 512 -3.91 4.38 22.24
N MET A 513 -5.03 4.48 21.52
CA MET A 513 -5.22 5.45 20.44
C MET A 513 -5.04 6.88 20.93
N SER A 514 -5.64 7.23 22.07
CA SER A 514 -5.52 8.57 22.67
C SER A 514 -4.08 8.90 23.04
N GLU A 515 -3.35 7.94 23.62
CA GLU A 515 -1.94 8.09 23.96
C GLU A 515 -1.06 8.31 22.73
N ARG A 516 -1.25 7.50 21.67
CA ARG A 516 -0.52 7.64 20.40
C ARG A 516 -0.72 9.01 19.78
N ILE A 517 -1.97 9.47 19.66
CA ILE A 517 -2.27 10.78 19.08
C ILE A 517 -1.58 11.91 19.87
N ARG A 518 -1.59 11.82 21.20
CA ARG A 518 -0.93 12.82 22.07
C ARG A 518 0.60 12.88 21.89
N LYS A 519 1.23 11.74 21.57
CA LYS A 519 2.69 11.64 21.35
C LYS A 519 3.15 12.22 20.01
N ILE A 520 2.25 12.60 19.11
CA ILE A 520 2.64 13.18 17.80
C ILE A 520 3.41 14.48 17.99
N ASP A 521 2.96 15.38 18.86
CA ASP A 521 3.65 16.65 19.07
C ASP A 521 4.99 16.48 19.82
N SER A 522 5.26 15.33 20.48
CA SER A 522 6.51 15.12 21.21
C SER A 522 7.73 14.89 20.31
N VAL A 523 7.52 14.59 19.02
CA VAL A 523 8.61 14.42 18.05
C VAL A 523 8.92 15.71 17.29
N LEU A 524 8.09 16.75 17.46
CA LEU A 524 8.28 18.04 16.82
C LEU A 524 9.25 18.91 17.64
N PRO A 525 9.98 19.84 16.98
CA PRO A 525 10.84 20.80 17.66
C PRO A 525 10.07 21.66 18.65
N ARG A 526 10.73 22.05 19.75
CA ARG A 526 10.16 23.02 20.69
C ARG A 526 9.99 24.37 19.99
N HIS A 527 8.81 24.94 20.08
CA HIS A 527 8.47 26.23 19.47
C HIS A 527 7.36 26.91 20.29
N ASN A 528 7.21 28.22 20.12
CA ASN A 528 6.06 28.96 20.62
C ASN A 528 5.00 29.04 19.51
N PRO A 529 3.82 28.39 19.65
CA PRO A 529 2.77 28.41 18.63
C PRO A 529 2.22 29.81 18.30
N ALA A 530 2.41 30.79 19.18
CA ALA A 530 2.02 32.18 18.93
C ALA A 530 2.95 32.91 17.93
N HIS A 531 4.15 32.37 17.69
CA HIS A 531 5.18 33.02 16.86
C HIS A 531 5.66 32.16 15.70
N ILE A 532 5.53 30.84 15.81
CA ILE A 532 5.87 29.87 14.78
C ILE A 532 4.61 29.11 14.39
N SER A 533 4.19 29.30 13.15
CA SER A 533 3.03 28.62 12.58
C SER A 533 3.32 27.15 12.23
N ARG A 534 2.28 26.33 12.05
CA ARG A 534 2.44 24.93 11.61
C ARG A 534 3.15 24.80 10.26
N PRO A 535 2.88 25.63 9.23
CA PRO A 535 3.65 25.62 7.99
C PRO A 535 5.14 25.93 8.19
N GLU A 536 5.49 26.87 9.08
CA GLU A 536 6.88 27.20 9.39
C GLU A 536 7.59 26.07 10.13
N LEU A 537 6.90 25.41 11.06
CA LEU A 537 7.40 24.21 11.73
C LEU A 537 7.71 23.09 10.72
N ARG A 538 6.79 22.85 9.76
CA ARG A 538 6.98 21.89 8.68
C ARG A 538 8.18 22.25 7.80
N GLN A 539 8.31 23.52 7.42
CA GLN A 539 9.45 23.97 6.61
C GLN A 539 10.79 23.90 7.35
N GLY A 540 10.80 24.14 8.66
CA GLY A 540 12.01 23.94 9.46
C GLY A 540 12.46 22.48 9.50
N LEU A 541 11.52 21.54 9.50
CA LEU A 541 11.82 20.11 9.39
C LEU A 541 12.23 19.69 7.97
N ILE A 542 11.73 20.36 6.91
CA ILE A 542 12.25 20.19 5.55
C ILE A 542 13.70 20.68 5.48
N LEU A 543 14.02 21.83 6.08
CA LEU A 543 15.39 22.33 6.17
C LEU A 543 16.31 21.35 6.93
N GLU A 544 15.86 20.82 8.07
CA GLU A 544 16.59 19.75 8.79
C GLU A 544 16.94 18.63 7.82
N LYS A 545 15.97 18.11 7.06
CA LYS A 545 16.20 16.99 6.14
C LYS A 545 17.18 17.31 5.02
N LEU A 546 17.04 18.49 4.42
CA LEU A 546 17.91 18.96 3.35
C LEU A 546 19.38 19.06 3.80
N LEU A 547 19.64 19.53 5.01
CA LEU A 547 21.00 19.63 5.57
C LEU A 547 21.72 18.29 5.72
N HIS A 548 20.97 17.19 5.75
CA HIS A 548 21.54 15.86 5.92
C HIS A 548 21.71 15.07 4.61
N ASN A 549 21.46 15.70 3.47
CA ASN A 549 21.54 15.13 2.14
C ASN A 549 20.75 13.80 1.95
N PRO A 550 19.59 13.84 1.27
CA PRO A 550 18.80 12.64 1.05
C PRO A 550 19.50 11.60 0.16
N VAL A 551 19.27 10.33 0.44
CA VAL A 551 19.76 9.19 -0.33
C VAL A 551 18.74 8.83 -1.40
N LEU A 552 19.05 9.08 -2.68
CA LEU A 552 18.12 8.84 -3.79
C LEU A 552 17.97 7.37 -4.17
N PHE A 553 18.99 6.55 -3.90
CA PHE A 553 19.04 5.15 -4.29
C PHE A 553 19.42 4.27 -3.10
N THR A 554 18.73 3.14 -2.96
CA THR A 554 19.10 2.07 -2.03
C THR A 554 20.52 1.56 -2.32
N SER A 555 21.14 0.83 -1.38
CA SER A 555 22.41 0.15 -1.64
C SER A 555 22.32 -0.84 -2.81
N GLN A 556 21.15 -1.38 -3.10
CA GLN A 556 20.90 -2.26 -4.26
C GLN A 556 20.64 -1.50 -5.58
N GLY A 557 20.74 -0.17 -5.58
CA GLY A 557 20.57 0.67 -6.77
C GLY A 557 19.12 0.94 -7.17
N ARG A 558 18.13 0.59 -6.34
CA ARG A 558 16.71 0.91 -6.58
C ARG A 558 16.41 2.37 -6.19
N PRO A 559 15.66 3.12 -7.00
CA PRO A 559 15.31 4.51 -6.70
C PRO A 559 14.25 4.59 -5.58
N TYR A 560 14.41 5.58 -4.70
CA TYR A 560 13.35 6.04 -3.79
C TYR A 560 12.45 7.04 -4.51
N LYS A 561 11.14 6.99 -4.26
CA LYS A 561 10.18 7.98 -4.76
C LYS A 561 10.39 9.35 -4.10
N HIS A 562 10.53 9.33 -2.77
CA HIS A 562 10.82 10.46 -1.91
C HIS A 562 11.94 10.06 -0.92
N PRO A 563 13.17 10.54 -1.14
CA PRO A 563 14.41 9.99 -0.56
C PRO A 563 14.67 10.38 0.91
N TRP A 564 13.65 10.27 1.76
CA TRP A 564 13.67 10.70 3.17
C TRP A 564 13.65 9.55 4.16
N THR A 565 14.24 8.43 3.77
CA THR A 565 14.16 7.15 4.46
C THR A 565 15.34 6.93 5.43
N THR A 566 16.50 7.55 5.20
CA THR A 566 17.73 7.36 6.00
C THR A 566 17.73 8.13 7.31
N ARG A 567 18.14 7.46 8.40
CA ARG A 567 18.12 8.01 9.76
C ARG A 567 19.18 9.08 9.92
N GLN A 568 18.79 10.21 10.52
CA GLN A 568 19.69 11.32 10.77
C GLN A 568 19.97 11.47 12.27
N ASN A 569 21.20 11.82 12.61
CA ASN A 569 21.69 11.85 13.99
C ASN A 569 21.77 13.27 14.58
N ASN A 570 21.33 14.29 13.83
CA ASN A 570 21.33 15.68 14.26
C ASN A 570 19.98 16.39 14.00
N PRO A 571 18.92 16.04 14.77
CA PRO A 571 17.62 16.68 14.59
C PRO A 571 17.61 18.12 15.13
N VAL A 572 16.72 18.94 14.58
CA VAL A 572 16.45 20.28 15.06
C VAL A 572 15.69 20.19 16.39
N LYS A 573 16.13 20.96 17.38
CA LYS A 573 15.65 20.92 18.76
C LYS A 573 14.68 22.04 19.07
N THR A 574 14.99 23.24 18.58
CA THR A 574 14.15 24.43 18.77
C THR A 574 14.00 25.19 17.47
N ILE A 575 12.83 25.82 17.30
CA ILE A 575 12.55 26.78 16.24
C ILE A 575 11.98 28.03 16.89
N GLU A 576 12.66 29.17 16.69
CA GLU A 576 12.35 30.43 17.36
C GLU A 576 12.22 31.55 16.32
N ALA A 577 11.23 32.42 16.52
CA ALA A 577 11.17 33.67 15.79
C ALA A 577 12.20 34.64 16.37
N ILE A 578 12.97 35.29 15.50
CA ILE A 578 13.94 36.32 15.90
C ILE A 578 13.66 37.62 15.13
N ASP A 579 14.28 38.71 15.59
CA ASP A 579 14.08 40.04 15.03
C ASP A 579 14.36 40.12 13.52
N GLY A 580 13.60 41.00 12.86
CA GLY A 580 13.71 41.26 11.43
C GLY A 580 13.04 40.21 10.55
N GLY A 581 11.98 39.55 11.02
CA GLY A 581 11.19 38.61 10.21
C GLY A 581 11.95 37.31 9.88
N ARG A 582 12.86 36.90 10.76
CA ARG A 582 13.70 35.69 10.58
C ARG A 582 13.33 34.60 11.58
N VAL A 583 13.77 33.40 11.26
CA VAL A 583 13.61 32.20 12.09
C VAL A 583 14.98 31.64 12.40
N MET A 584 15.18 31.23 13.66
CA MET A 584 16.38 30.55 14.12
C MET A 584 16.06 29.08 14.41
N LEU A 585 16.84 28.18 13.84
CA LEU A 585 16.76 26.74 14.03
C LEU A 585 18.00 26.28 14.81
N THR A 586 17.81 25.63 15.96
CA THR A 586 18.93 25.13 16.79
C THR A 586 19.00 23.60 16.71
N PHE A 587 20.18 23.08 16.40
CA PHE A 587 20.46 21.65 16.23
C PHE A 587 21.16 21.05 17.44
N GLY A 588 21.09 19.71 17.58
CA GLY A 588 21.74 19.00 18.68
C GLY A 588 23.27 18.89 18.54
N LYS A 589 23.78 18.94 17.30
CA LYS A 589 25.19 18.80 16.93
C LYS A 589 25.56 19.88 15.91
N ASP A 590 26.85 19.99 15.67
CA ASP A 590 27.43 20.93 14.74
C ASP A 590 26.95 20.64 13.30
N LEU A 591 26.73 21.72 12.55
CA LEU A 591 26.28 21.70 11.16
C LEU A 591 27.48 21.83 10.23
N SER A 592 27.43 21.13 9.10
CA SER A 592 28.45 21.25 8.05
C SER A 592 28.29 22.57 7.29
N PRO A 593 29.29 23.47 7.28
CA PRO A 593 29.27 24.67 6.45
C PRO A 593 29.14 24.35 4.95
N ASP A 594 29.73 23.23 4.51
CA ASP A 594 29.66 22.80 3.12
C ASP A 594 28.23 22.46 2.68
N MET A 595 27.44 21.84 3.56
CA MET A 595 26.03 21.55 3.30
C MET A 595 25.17 22.82 3.27
N VAL A 596 25.48 23.80 4.10
CA VAL A 596 24.80 25.11 4.08
C VAL A 596 25.10 25.84 2.77
N ASN A 597 26.38 25.87 2.37
CA ASN A 597 26.80 26.46 1.10
C ASN A 597 26.20 25.72 -0.10
N PHE A 598 26.09 24.38 -0.04
CA PHE A 598 25.42 23.58 -1.06
C PHE A 598 23.95 23.98 -1.19
N LEU A 599 23.21 24.10 -0.09
CA LEU A 599 21.82 24.55 -0.10
C LEU A 599 21.65 25.94 -0.71
N GLN A 600 22.52 26.90 -0.35
CA GLN A 600 22.51 28.24 -0.94
C GLN A 600 22.71 28.19 -2.46
N ARG A 601 23.70 27.43 -2.95
CA ARG A 601 23.93 27.24 -4.40
C ARG A 601 22.73 26.62 -5.11
N GLN A 602 22.00 25.76 -4.43
CA GLN A 602 20.79 25.10 -4.96
C GLN A 602 19.50 25.94 -4.79
N GLY A 603 19.61 27.18 -4.28
CA GLY A 603 18.50 28.13 -4.27
C GLY A 603 17.74 28.23 -2.95
N ALA A 604 18.32 27.79 -1.82
CA ALA A 604 17.73 27.97 -0.48
C ALA A 604 17.71 29.42 0.02
N GLY A 605 18.18 30.37 -0.80
CA GLY A 605 18.18 31.80 -0.50
C GLY A 605 19.46 32.26 0.21
N ALA A 606 19.85 33.51 -0.06
CA ALA A 606 21.05 34.11 0.52
C ALA A 606 20.90 34.45 2.01
N SER A 607 19.66 34.44 2.56
CA SER A 607 19.46 34.72 3.99
C SER A 607 19.78 33.53 4.90
N LEU A 608 19.91 32.32 4.36
CA LEU A 608 20.32 31.14 5.11
C LEU A 608 21.77 31.30 5.58
N ALA A 609 22.00 31.42 6.88
CA ALA A 609 23.34 31.62 7.42
C ALA A 609 23.55 30.85 8.73
N LEU A 610 24.77 30.37 8.96
CA LEU A 610 25.19 29.82 10.24
C LEU A 610 25.35 30.94 11.27
N ARG A 611 24.86 30.70 12.49
CA ARG A 611 25.12 31.51 13.68
C ARG A 611 25.85 30.63 14.70
N GLY A 612 27.17 30.69 14.69
CA GLY A 612 28.00 29.69 15.38
C GLY A 612 27.86 28.30 14.72
N ASN A 613 28.14 27.23 15.47
CA ASN A 613 28.28 25.89 14.87
C ASN A 613 26.98 25.09 14.80
N ARG A 614 25.94 25.46 15.57
CA ARG A 614 24.72 24.64 15.75
C ARG A 614 23.42 25.34 15.41
N GLN A 615 23.48 26.60 14.98
CA GLN A 615 22.28 27.40 14.72
C GLN A 615 22.28 27.86 13.27
N LEU A 616 21.10 27.81 12.66
CA LEU A 616 20.83 28.41 11.36
C LEU A 616 19.82 29.53 11.52
N VAL A 617 20.07 30.63 10.82
CA VAL A 617 19.15 31.74 10.68
C VAL A 617 18.71 31.79 9.21
N ILE A 618 17.42 32.01 8.97
CA ILE A 618 16.83 32.14 7.64
C ILE A 618 15.65 33.13 7.69
N SER A 619 15.42 33.89 6.62
CA SER A 619 14.21 34.70 6.50
C SER A 619 12.95 33.83 6.37
N ARG A 620 11.80 34.32 6.83
CA ARG A 620 10.53 33.59 6.65
C ARG A 620 10.19 33.34 5.17
N ALA A 621 10.55 34.27 4.28
CA ALA A 621 10.36 34.12 2.84
C ALA A 621 11.20 32.98 2.25
N ASP A 622 12.51 32.95 2.54
CA ASP A 622 13.40 31.89 2.05
C ASP A 622 13.02 30.53 2.66
N LEU A 623 12.63 30.50 3.94
CA LEU A 623 12.12 29.29 4.59
C LEU A 623 10.86 28.75 3.90
N ALA A 624 9.95 29.63 3.51
CA ALA A 624 8.73 29.25 2.80
C ALA A 624 9.00 28.67 1.40
N ASN A 625 10.08 29.10 0.76
CA ASN A 625 10.48 28.68 -0.60
C ASN A 625 11.24 27.34 -0.63
N LEU A 626 11.60 26.78 0.53
CA LEU A 626 12.23 25.47 0.59
C LEU A 626 11.31 24.39 0.05
N ASN A 627 11.89 23.45 -0.67
CA ASN A 627 11.20 22.28 -1.18
C ASN A 627 12.10 21.05 -1.16
N GLU A 628 11.47 19.88 -1.05
CA GLU A 628 12.12 18.59 -0.91
C GLU A 628 13.07 18.25 -2.09
N LYS A 629 12.80 18.75 -3.29
CA LYS A 629 13.56 18.37 -4.50
C LYS A 629 14.71 19.33 -4.82
N MET A 630 14.95 20.36 -4.01
CA MET A 630 15.82 21.47 -4.42
C MET A 630 17.30 21.07 -4.57
N LEU A 631 17.81 20.13 -3.77
CA LEU A 631 19.20 19.67 -3.86
C LEU A 631 19.49 18.82 -5.11
N HIS A 632 18.45 18.22 -5.67
CA HIS A 632 18.55 17.23 -6.75
C HIS A 632 17.56 17.57 -7.84
N PRO A 633 17.84 18.61 -8.66
CA PRO A 633 16.95 19.00 -9.75
C PRO A 633 16.71 17.85 -10.74
N GLU A 634 17.64 16.90 -10.86
CA GLU A 634 17.46 15.68 -11.67
C GLU A 634 16.36 14.74 -11.15
N ALA A 635 15.89 14.92 -9.91
CA ALA A 635 14.74 14.20 -9.34
C ALA A 635 13.38 14.83 -9.71
N GLN A 636 13.39 15.91 -10.50
CA GLN A 636 12.20 16.50 -11.10
C GLN A 636 11.98 15.91 -12.50
N ALA A 637 10.71 15.73 -12.88
CA ALA A 637 10.33 15.33 -14.24
C ALA A 637 10.49 16.44 -15.30
N ALA A 638 11.26 17.47 -14.99
CA ALA A 638 11.49 18.63 -15.86
C ALA A 638 12.98 18.94 -15.96
N TYR A 639 13.46 19.07 -17.19
CA TYR A 639 14.79 19.54 -17.51
C TYR A 639 14.96 21.03 -17.18
N ALA A 640 16.06 21.38 -16.52
CA ALA A 640 16.45 22.73 -16.17
C ALA A 640 17.76 23.08 -16.90
N HIS A 641 17.70 24.06 -17.80
CA HIS A 641 18.83 24.40 -18.68
C HIS A 641 19.97 25.12 -17.93
N ASP A 642 19.69 25.79 -16.81
CA ASP A 642 20.62 26.64 -16.06
C ASP A 642 21.29 25.94 -14.86
N LYS A 643 21.08 24.63 -14.71
CA LYS A 643 21.62 23.85 -13.58
C LYS A 643 22.92 23.15 -13.93
N ASN A 644 23.90 23.21 -13.02
CA ASN A 644 25.08 22.35 -13.10
C ASN A 644 24.75 21.00 -12.43
N TYR A 645 24.31 20.01 -13.21
CA TYR A 645 23.86 18.72 -12.66
C TYR A 645 25.00 17.90 -12.03
N LEU A 646 26.23 18.07 -12.52
CA LEU A 646 27.38 17.23 -12.22
C LEU A 646 28.53 17.99 -11.52
N ASP A 647 28.23 19.00 -10.70
CA ASP A 647 29.25 19.74 -9.94
C ASP A 647 30.00 18.81 -8.98
N ILE A 648 31.32 18.70 -9.15
CA ILE A 648 32.17 17.81 -8.34
C ILE A 648 32.15 18.17 -6.84
N ARG A 649 31.96 19.45 -6.49
CA ARG A 649 31.85 19.91 -5.09
C ARG A 649 30.58 19.39 -4.46
N ASP A 650 29.48 19.42 -5.20
CA ASP A 650 28.20 18.89 -4.76
C ASP A 650 28.27 17.36 -4.68
N LEU A 651 28.91 16.68 -5.65
CA LEU A 651 29.14 15.23 -5.59
C LEU A 651 29.93 14.78 -4.35
N ARG A 652 30.93 15.57 -3.95
CA ARG A 652 31.69 15.34 -2.70
C ARG A 652 30.86 15.62 -1.45
N ALA A 653 29.98 16.62 -1.47
CA ALA A 653 29.09 16.91 -0.36
C ALA A 653 28.02 15.81 -0.15
N ILE A 654 27.57 15.16 -1.23
CA ILE A 654 26.56 14.09 -1.15
C ILE A 654 27.13 12.70 -0.88
N SER A 655 28.39 12.43 -1.25
CA SER A 655 29.00 11.09 -1.13
C SER A 655 28.99 10.50 0.30
N PRO A 656 29.12 11.28 1.39
CA PRO A 656 29.10 10.74 2.75
C PRO A 656 27.74 10.17 3.18
N ALA A 657 26.66 10.54 2.50
CA ALA A 657 25.32 9.99 2.80
C ALA A 657 25.14 8.54 2.32
N TYR A 658 26.01 8.08 1.41
CA TYR A 658 25.96 6.74 0.83
C TYR A 658 26.98 5.80 1.50
N GLU A 659 26.66 4.51 1.55
CA GLU A 659 27.58 3.45 1.92
C GLU A 659 28.77 3.36 0.93
N ASP A 660 29.86 2.72 1.33
CA ASP A 660 31.07 2.61 0.50
C ASP A 660 30.83 1.80 -0.77
N GLY A 661 31.19 2.34 -1.93
CA GLY A 661 30.93 1.73 -3.24
C GLY A 661 31.61 2.47 -4.38
N ASN A 662 32.92 2.23 -4.57
CA ASN A 662 33.75 2.77 -5.66
C ASN A 662 33.67 4.30 -5.85
N LYS A 663 33.41 5.05 -4.77
CA LYS A 663 33.15 6.50 -4.77
C LYS A 663 34.28 7.28 -5.46
N GLU A 664 35.54 6.99 -5.15
CA GLU A 664 36.70 7.68 -5.72
C GLU A 664 36.87 7.43 -7.22
N THR A 665 36.67 6.18 -7.68
CA THR A 665 36.69 5.83 -9.10
C THR A 665 35.63 6.62 -9.87
N ILE A 666 34.41 6.69 -9.32
CA ILE A 666 33.29 7.43 -9.91
C ILE A 666 33.61 8.94 -9.97
N LEU A 667 34.12 9.53 -8.88
CA LEU A 667 34.50 10.95 -8.84
C LEU A 667 35.65 11.28 -9.82
N THR A 668 36.58 10.35 -9.99
CA THR A 668 37.68 10.47 -10.96
C THR A 668 37.16 10.44 -12.40
N SER A 669 36.25 9.52 -12.72
CA SER A 669 35.61 9.45 -14.04
C SER A 669 34.86 10.75 -14.36
N VAL A 670 34.12 11.30 -13.39
CA VAL A 670 33.45 12.61 -13.54
C VAL A 670 34.45 13.76 -13.75
N THR A 671 35.60 13.74 -13.06
CA THR A 671 36.65 14.76 -13.24
C THR A 671 37.24 14.70 -14.65
N ASN A 672 37.50 13.50 -15.15
CA ASN A 672 37.98 13.28 -16.52
C ASN A 672 36.94 13.73 -17.55
N TYR A 673 35.67 13.39 -17.33
CA TYR A 673 34.55 13.84 -18.16
C TYR A 673 34.52 15.38 -18.28
N HIS A 674 34.57 16.11 -17.16
CA HIS A 674 34.56 17.58 -17.15
C HIS A 674 35.74 18.17 -17.93
N ARG A 675 36.95 17.61 -17.74
CA ARG A 675 38.16 18.05 -18.46
C ARG A 675 37.99 17.94 -19.98
N ILE A 676 37.40 16.86 -20.46
CA ILE A 676 37.17 16.64 -21.89
C ILE A 676 36.04 17.55 -22.39
N MET A 677 34.93 17.68 -21.66
CA MET A 677 33.80 18.53 -22.07
C MET A 677 34.17 20.01 -22.18
N ALA A 678 35.05 20.49 -21.30
CA ALA A 678 35.58 21.86 -21.31
C ALA A 678 36.61 22.12 -22.43
N SER A 679 37.12 21.08 -23.08
CA SER A 679 38.12 21.21 -24.15
C SER A 679 37.49 21.63 -25.48
N HIS A 680 38.28 22.30 -26.33
CA HIS A 680 37.89 22.70 -27.69
C HIS A 680 38.12 21.56 -28.69
N ILE A 681 37.45 20.44 -28.47
CA ILE A 681 37.51 19.25 -29.34
C ILE A 681 36.20 19.07 -30.13
N PRO A 682 36.23 18.37 -31.27
CA PRO A 682 35.03 18.09 -32.09
C PRO A 682 33.93 17.33 -31.34
N ALA A 683 32.68 17.45 -31.83
CA ALA A 683 31.50 16.90 -31.19
C ALA A 683 31.50 15.36 -31.09
N ASP A 684 32.04 14.67 -32.09
CA ASP A 684 32.20 13.22 -32.10
C ASP A 684 33.10 12.72 -30.97
N GLN A 685 34.24 13.37 -30.73
CA GLN A 685 35.12 13.05 -29.61
C GLN A 685 34.46 13.34 -28.26
N LYS A 686 33.66 14.41 -28.15
CA LYS A 686 32.88 14.68 -26.93
C LYS A 686 31.83 13.58 -26.69
N ILE A 687 31.15 13.12 -27.74
CA ILE A 687 30.17 12.02 -27.65
C ILE A 687 30.85 10.70 -27.27
N GLN A 688 32.01 10.38 -27.84
CA GLN A 688 32.80 9.20 -27.42
C GLN A 688 33.19 9.27 -25.94
N ALA A 689 33.58 10.45 -25.45
CA ALA A 689 33.90 10.65 -24.04
C ALA A 689 32.67 10.48 -23.13
N MET A 690 31.48 10.95 -23.54
CA MET A 690 30.23 10.64 -22.83
C MET A 690 30.03 9.13 -22.70
N GLN A 691 30.13 8.40 -23.82
CA GLN A 691 29.95 6.94 -23.85
C GLN A 691 31.01 6.19 -23.02
N ALA A 692 32.25 6.69 -22.97
CA ALA A 692 33.31 6.13 -22.13
C ALA A 692 33.01 6.35 -20.64
N SER A 693 32.70 7.58 -20.23
CA SER A 693 32.39 7.90 -18.83
C SER A 693 31.14 7.16 -18.33
N GLN A 694 30.12 7.01 -19.18
CA GLN A 694 28.94 6.19 -18.84
C GLN A 694 29.35 4.72 -18.59
N ARG A 695 30.18 4.13 -19.44
CA ARG A 695 30.65 2.75 -19.26
C ARG A 695 31.48 2.60 -17.99
N GLU A 696 32.45 3.48 -17.76
CA GLU A 696 33.30 3.45 -16.55
C GLU A 696 32.48 3.51 -15.26
N ILE A 697 31.48 4.39 -15.19
CA ILE A 697 30.61 4.50 -14.01
C ILE A 697 29.73 3.25 -13.89
N GLN A 698 29.21 2.72 -15.00
CA GLN A 698 28.41 1.49 -14.98
C GLN A 698 29.22 0.27 -14.51
N ASP A 699 30.47 0.16 -14.94
CA ASP A 699 31.39 -0.89 -14.51
C ASP A 699 31.72 -0.73 -13.01
N ALA A 700 31.93 0.50 -12.55
CA ALA A 700 32.12 0.79 -11.13
C ALA A 700 30.88 0.43 -10.28
N ILE A 701 29.66 0.64 -10.80
CA ILE A 701 28.40 0.23 -10.15
C ILE A 701 28.29 -1.31 -10.11
N ASN A 702 28.65 -1.99 -11.19
CA ASN A 702 28.55 -3.44 -11.29
C ASN A 702 29.61 -4.15 -10.42
N GLY A 703 30.77 -3.52 -10.24
CA GLY A 703 31.87 -4.03 -9.41
C GLY A 703 31.71 -3.85 -7.90
N THR A 704 30.53 -3.45 -7.40
CA THR A 704 30.28 -3.26 -5.96
C THR A 704 28.87 -3.71 -5.54
N GLU A 705 28.72 -4.14 -4.28
CA GLU A 705 27.42 -4.42 -3.69
C GLU A 705 26.60 -3.14 -3.41
N ASN A 706 27.29 -2.01 -3.21
CA ASN A 706 26.69 -0.73 -2.81
C ASN A 706 26.60 0.23 -4.00
N LYS A 707 25.51 0.10 -4.73
CA LYS A 707 25.26 0.78 -6.01
C LYS A 707 24.72 2.20 -5.87
N GLY A 708 24.30 2.60 -4.66
CA GLY A 708 23.52 3.83 -4.44
C GLY A 708 24.18 5.11 -4.96
N PHE A 709 25.45 5.36 -4.60
CA PHE A 709 26.16 6.56 -5.04
C PHE A 709 26.39 6.57 -6.56
N GLY A 710 26.82 5.44 -7.13
CA GLY A 710 27.03 5.32 -8.57
C GLY A 710 25.75 5.53 -9.37
N MET A 711 24.61 5.00 -8.92
CA MET A 711 23.30 5.25 -9.55
C MET A 711 22.89 6.73 -9.48
N HIS A 712 23.18 7.42 -8.37
CA HIS A 712 22.93 8.87 -8.26
C HIS A 712 23.82 9.66 -9.25
N VAL A 713 25.11 9.35 -9.31
CA VAL A 713 26.02 10.00 -10.26
C VAL A 713 25.65 9.70 -11.71
N MET A 714 25.28 8.45 -12.03
CA MET A 714 24.78 8.07 -13.35
C MET A 714 23.55 8.90 -13.74
N LYS A 715 22.60 9.07 -12.82
CA LYS A 715 21.42 9.94 -13.05
C LYS A 715 21.83 11.37 -13.37
N LYS A 716 22.72 11.97 -12.57
CA LYS A 716 23.23 13.33 -12.80
C LYS A 716 23.97 13.45 -14.14
N LEU A 717 24.78 12.46 -14.49
CA LEU A 717 25.50 12.41 -15.76
C LEU A 717 24.55 12.40 -16.95
N GLN A 718 23.44 11.66 -16.90
CA GLN A 718 22.47 11.65 -18.01
C GLN A 718 21.82 13.03 -18.25
N PHE A 719 21.57 13.81 -17.19
CA PHE A 719 21.07 15.19 -17.35
C PHE A 719 22.15 16.14 -17.87
N ASP A 720 23.40 16.00 -17.39
CA ASP A 720 24.52 16.80 -17.91
C ASP A 720 24.80 16.49 -19.39
N MET A 721 24.84 15.21 -19.78
CA MET A 721 24.95 14.77 -21.17
C MET A 721 23.86 15.42 -22.03
N GLN A 722 22.61 15.43 -21.58
CA GLN A 722 21.54 16.08 -22.32
C GLN A 722 21.80 17.58 -22.53
N GLN A 723 22.30 18.30 -21.51
CA GLN A 723 22.68 19.70 -21.65
C GLN A 723 23.80 19.89 -22.70
N LYS A 724 24.83 19.04 -22.65
CA LYS A 724 25.95 19.13 -23.60
C LYS A 724 25.52 18.77 -25.02
N LEU A 725 24.70 17.73 -25.20
CA LEU A 725 24.18 17.32 -26.51
C LEU A 725 23.33 18.42 -27.14
N GLN A 726 22.43 19.06 -26.38
CA GLN A 726 21.67 20.21 -26.89
C GLN A 726 22.56 21.39 -27.28
N GLY A 727 23.67 21.60 -26.56
CA GLY A 727 24.68 22.61 -26.88
C GLY A 727 25.48 22.31 -28.15
N MET A 728 25.50 21.06 -28.62
CA MET A 728 26.15 20.67 -29.88
C MET A 728 25.24 20.86 -31.11
N ILE A 729 23.93 21.03 -30.92
CA ILE A 729 22.99 21.28 -32.01
C ILE A 729 22.94 22.80 -32.29
N PRO A 730 23.12 23.24 -33.55
CA PRO A 730 22.94 24.65 -33.91
C PRO A 730 21.55 25.16 -33.48
N PRO A 731 21.42 26.39 -32.93
CA PRO A 731 20.13 26.89 -32.43
C PRO A 731 18.99 26.86 -33.46
N LEU A 732 19.30 27.07 -34.75
CA LEU A 732 18.32 27.03 -35.84
C LEU A 732 17.88 25.61 -36.21
N ASP A 733 18.71 24.61 -35.93
CA ASP A 733 18.47 23.20 -36.24
C ASP A 733 17.91 22.42 -35.03
N ARG A 734 17.65 23.10 -33.91
CA ARG A 734 17.17 22.44 -32.69
C ARG A 734 15.68 22.14 -32.81
N PRO A 735 15.24 20.87 -32.70
CA PRO A 735 13.82 20.55 -32.73
C PRO A 735 13.04 21.15 -31.56
N GLY A 736 11.89 21.78 -31.86
CA GLY A 736 11.08 22.48 -30.86
C GLY A 736 10.51 21.59 -29.74
N ASN A 737 10.31 20.29 -30.01
CA ASN A 737 9.76 19.33 -29.04
C ASN A 737 10.83 18.57 -28.22
N LEU A 738 12.13 18.87 -28.42
CA LEU A 738 13.23 18.11 -27.80
C LEU A 738 13.14 18.04 -26.27
N ASN A 739 12.85 19.16 -25.61
CA ASN A 739 12.72 19.21 -24.15
C ASN A 739 11.48 18.47 -23.66
N ALA A 740 10.36 18.57 -24.38
CA ALA A 740 9.13 17.86 -24.03
C ALA A 740 9.34 16.33 -24.14
N ALA A 741 10.02 15.89 -25.20
CA ALA A 741 10.36 14.49 -25.43
C ALA A 741 11.35 13.96 -24.38
N PHE A 742 12.36 14.75 -24.00
CA PHE A 742 13.27 14.38 -22.91
C PHE A 742 12.54 14.26 -21.58
N ASN A 743 11.67 15.22 -21.23
CA ASN A 743 10.85 15.13 -20.02
C ASN A 743 9.94 13.88 -20.04
N ALA A 744 9.39 13.53 -21.21
CA ALA A 744 8.64 12.29 -21.38
C ALA A 744 9.50 11.04 -21.14
N ALA A 745 10.73 11.02 -21.66
CA ALA A 745 11.69 9.95 -21.40
C ALA A 745 12.12 9.88 -19.91
N VAL A 746 12.21 11.01 -19.22
CA VAL A 746 12.41 11.06 -17.76
C VAL A 746 11.24 10.39 -17.05
N ARG A 747 10.00 10.74 -17.39
CA ARG A 747 8.80 10.15 -16.76
C ARG A 747 8.68 8.64 -17.03
N LEU A 748 9.05 8.18 -18.23
CA LEU A 748 9.04 6.77 -18.62
C LEU A 748 10.34 6.03 -18.27
N ASP A 749 11.29 6.68 -17.59
CA ASP A 749 12.55 6.09 -17.14
C ASP A 749 13.39 5.49 -18.29
N ARG A 750 13.54 6.28 -19.37
CA ARG A 750 14.27 5.96 -20.63
C ARG A 750 15.31 7.02 -21.02
N VAL A 751 15.87 7.70 -20.03
CA VAL A 751 16.79 8.83 -20.25
C VAL A 751 18.07 8.40 -20.97
N SER A 752 18.62 7.23 -20.64
CA SER A 752 19.84 6.72 -21.28
C SER A 752 19.61 6.39 -22.75
N GLU A 753 18.49 5.74 -23.09
CA GLU A 753 18.12 5.41 -24.46
C GLU A 753 17.86 6.68 -25.28
N PHE A 754 17.16 7.65 -24.70
CA PHE A 754 16.93 8.95 -25.34
C PHE A 754 18.24 9.66 -25.69
N ASN A 755 19.17 9.75 -24.73
CA ASN A 755 20.47 10.38 -24.95
C ASN A 755 21.28 9.64 -26.03
N LYS A 756 21.20 8.31 -26.09
CA LYS A 756 21.83 7.50 -27.14
C LYS A 756 21.27 7.81 -28.53
N VAL A 757 19.94 7.93 -28.67
CA VAL A 757 19.31 8.31 -29.95
C VAL A 757 19.76 9.70 -30.38
N LEU A 758 19.83 10.66 -29.46
CA LEU A 758 20.29 12.02 -29.77
C LEU A 758 21.78 12.05 -30.15
N GLN A 759 22.64 11.29 -29.47
CA GLN A 759 24.06 11.14 -29.82
C GLN A 759 24.23 10.68 -31.26
N GLU A 760 23.55 9.60 -31.67
CA GLU A 760 23.63 9.10 -33.05
C GLU A 760 23.03 10.07 -34.06
N ALA A 761 21.93 10.76 -33.71
CA ALA A 761 21.37 11.79 -34.57
C ALA A 761 22.35 12.93 -34.83
N ILE A 762 23.16 13.33 -33.83
CA ILE A 762 24.22 14.34 -34.00
C ILE A 762 25.36 13.77 -34.86
N LEU A 763 25.88 12.57 -34.53
CA LEU A 763 27.00 11.94 -35.26
C LEU A 763 26.70 11.72 -36.74
N LYS A 764 25.45 11.40 -37.08
CA LYS A 764 25.01 11.13 -38.45
C LYS A 764 24.39 12.35 -39.15
N ASN A 765 24.38 13.52 -38.51
CA ASN A 765 23.72 14.74 -39.00
C ASN A 765 22.23 14.53 -39.35
N ARG A 766 21.49 13.85 -38.48
CA ARG A 766 20.07 13.46 -38.62
C ARG A 766 19.12 14.17 -37.65
N VAL A 767 19.56 15.23 -36.96
CA VAL A 767 18.76 15.97 -35.97
C VAL A 767 17.48 16.61 -36.54
N ASN A 768 17.41 16.82 -37.86
CA ASN A 768 16.21 17.31 -38.56
C ASN A 768 15.53 16.21 -39.40
N SER A 769 15.95 14.95 -39.29
CA SER A 769 15.36 13.86 -40.05
C SER A 769 13.94 13.54 -39.57
N ALA A 770 13.07 13.11 -40.51
CA ALA A 770 11.71 12.67 -40.17
C ALA A 770 11.71 11.55 -39.11
N ALA A 771 12.69 10.66 -39.15
CA ALA A 771 12.89 9.60 -38.17
C ALA A 771 13.11 10.15 -36.75
N PHE A 772 14.00 11.14 -36.59
CA PHE A 772 14.24 11.74 -35.28
C PHE A 772 13.05 12.56 -34.78
N ILE A 773 12.42 13.35 -35.64
CA ILE A 773 11.22 14.14 -35.28
C ILE A 773 10.05 13.22 -34.89
N SER A 774 9.86 12.10 -35.59
CA SER A 774 8.88 11.07 -35.24
C SER A 774 9.19 10.47 -33.88
N TYR A 775 10.45 10.09 -33.62
CA TYR A 775 10.86 9.56 -32.32
C TYR A 775 10.55 10.53 -31.17
N LEU A 776 10.87 11.81 -31.32
CA LEU A 776 10.57 12.83 -30.30
C LEU A 776 9.05 12.95 -30.04
N THR A 777 8.24 12.86 -31.10
CA THR A 777 6.78 12.90 -31.01
C THR A 777 6.23 11.66 -30.30
N ASP A 778 6.74 10.48 -30.65
CA ASP A 778 6.37 9.20 -30.05
C ASP A 778 6.66 9.20 -28.54
N CYS A 779 7.81 9.75 -28.11
CA CYS A 779 8.13 9.92 -26.69
C CYS A 779 7.05 10.72 -25.95
N VAL A 780 6.68 11.89 -26.48
CA VAL A 780 5.67 12.77 -25.87
C VAL A 780 4.31 12.07 -25.81
N GLN A 781 3.89 11.43 -26.90
CA GLN A 781 2.60 10.74 -26.99
C GLN A 781 2.53 9.56 -26.02
N ALA A 782 3.56 8.71 -25.96
CA ALA A 782 3.58 7.54 -25.10
C ALA A 782 3.46 7.92 -23.62
N ALA A 783 4.16 8.98 -23.18
CA ALA A 783 4.06 9.47 -21.80
C ALA A 783 2.70 10.11 -21.51
N GLY A 784 2.08 10.79 -22.49
CA GLY A 784 0.73 11.36 -22.37
C GLY A 784 -0.38 10.31 -22.23
N LEU A 785 -0.16 9.10 -22.75
CA LEU A 785 -1.13 8.00 -22.71
C LEU A 785 -1.05 7.14 -21.45
N ALA A 786 0.02 7.25 -20.65
CA ALA A 786 0.17 6.45 -19.43
C ALA A 786 -0.50 7.14 -18.22
N THR A 787 -1.45 6.46 -17.59
CA THR A 787 -2.21 6.99 -16.44
C THR A 787 -1.93 6.26 -15.11
N ASN A 788 -1.30 5.09 -15.19
CA ASN A 788 -0.96 4.22 -14.07
C ASN A 788 0.34 3.42 -14.34
N HIS A 789 0.84 2.68 -13.35
CA HIS A 789 2.11 1.96 -13.48
C HIS A 789 2.11 0.91 -14.59
N THR A 790 1.02 0.16 -14.78
CA THR A 790 1.00 -0.94 -15.75
C THR A 790 1.08 -0.40 -17.18
N GLU A 791 0.33 0.66 -17.47
CA GLU A 791 0.42 1.37 -18.74
C GLU A 791 1.81 2.00 -18.93
N ALA A 792 2.36 2.63 -17.89
CA ALA A 792 3.68 3.26 -17.97
C ALA A 792 4.80 2.27 -18.27
N VAL A 793 4.76 1.05 -17.72
CA VAL A 793 5.72 -0.02 -18.07
C VAL A 793 5.58 -0.41 -19.55
N ALA A 794 4.35 -0.59 -20.04
CA ALA A 794 4.11 -0.91 -21.46
C ALA A 794 4.59 0.21 -22.39
N ARG A 795 4.31 1.47 -22.06
CA ARG A 795 4.76 2.65 -22.81
C ARG A 795 6.27 2.86 -22.72
N SER A 796 6.87 2.55 -21.57
CA SER A 796 8.32 2.57 -21.41
C SER A 796 9.00 1.56 -22.33
N GLN A 797 8.43 0.35 -22.47
CA GLN A 797 8.93 -0.65 -23.41
C GLN A 797 8.73 -0.21 -24.88
N GLU A 798 7.57 0.37 -25.20
CA GLU A 798 7.31 0.92 -26.54
C GLU A 798 8.39 1.95 -26.94
N ILE A 799 8.76 2.87 -26.04
CA ILE A 799 9.84 3.83 -26.30
C ILE A 799 11.20 3.18 -26.45
N SER A 800 11.48 2.08 -25.74
CA SER A 800 12.70 1.29 -25.95
C SER A 800 12.75 0.74 -27.38
N ASP A 801 11.66 0.15 -27.85
CA ASP A 801 11.56 -0.43 -29.20
C ASP A 801 11.67 0.66 -30.29
N ARG A 802 11.02 1.82 -30.07
CA ARG A 802 11.14 3.00 -30.95
C ARG A 802 12.55 3.57 -30.99
N SER A 803 13.26 3.57 -29.85
CA SER A 803 14.65 4.00 -29.79
C SER A 803 15.54 3.09 -30.67
N ALA A 804 15.36 1.77 -30.59
CA ALA A 804 16.08 0.82 -31.43
C ALA A 804 15.78 1.01 -32.92
N ALA A 805 14.51 1.22 -33.29
CA ALA A 805 14.11 1.48 -34.67
C ALA A 805 14.73 2.77 -35.23
N ALA A 806 14.75 3.86 -34.45
CA ALA A 806 15.36 5.13 -34.87
C ALA A 806 16.88 4.97 -35.11
N LEU A 807 17.58 4.27 -34.22
CA LEU A 807 19.02 3.98 -34.37
C LEU A 807 19.34 3.21 -35.65
N LEU A 808 18.50 2.22 -36.01
CA LEU A 808 18.64 1.47 -37.26
C LEU A 808 18.41 2.36 -38.49
N GLN A 809 17.41 3.24 -38.46
CA GLN A 809 17.13 4.16 -39.56
C GLN A 809 18.24 5.20 -39.78
N PHE A 810 18.91 5.68 -38.71
CA PHE A 810 20.06 6.56 -38.85
C PHE A 810 21.26 5.89 -39.53
N SER A 811 21.33 4.56 -39.46
CA SER A 811 22.37 3.74 -40.08
C SER A 811 22.10 3.43 -41.55
N GLN A 812 20.90 3.72 -42.07
CA GLN A 812 20.59 3.56 -43.49
C GLN A 812 21.14 4.74 -44.31
N PRO A 813 21.61 4.50 -45.56
CA PRO A 813 22.02 5.57 -46.46
C PRO A 813 20.85 6.55 -46.66
N LEU A 814 21.15 7.85 -46.82
CA LEU A 814 20.15 8.79 -47.34
C LEU A 814 19.58 8.21 -48.64
N PRO A 815 18.24 8.15 -48.83
CA PRO A 815 17.70 7.87 -50.14
C PRO A 815 18.33 8.88 -51.11
N ALA A 816 18.96 8.39 -52.17
CA ALA A 816 19.52 9.26 -53.20
C ALA A 816 18.42 10.22 -53.66
N PRO A 817 18.73 11.51 -53.89
CA PRO A 817 17.74 12.42 -54.45
C PRO A 817 17.26 11.80 -55.76
N VAL A 818 15.97 11.45 -55.81
CA VAL A 818 15.33 11.06 -57.06
C VAL A 818 15.34 12.30 -57.92
N MET A 819 16.33 12.39 -58.81
CA MET A 819 16.30 13.31 -59.93
C MET A 819 14.98 13.06 -60.67
N PRO A 820 14.20 14.10 -61.02
CA PRO A 820 13.03 13.92 -61.84
C PRO A 820 13.48 13.37 -63.19
N VAL A 821 13.19 12.10 -63.45
CA VAL A 821 13.30 11.53 -64.79
C VAL A 821 12.21 12.19 -65.62
N VAL A 822 12.64 13.03 -66.56
CA VAL A 822 11.79 13.53 -67.65
C VAL A 822 11.32 12.31 -68.45
N PRO A 823 10.01 12.15 -68.70
CA PRO A 823 9.52 11.00 -69.45
C PRO A 823 9.89 11.17 -70.92
N VAL A 824 10.79 10.33 -71.41
CA VAL A 824 10.92 10.06 -72.85
C VAL A 824 10.24 8.73 -73.11
N VAL A 825 9.18 8.81 -73.91
CA VAL A 825 8.45 7.69 -74.48
C VAL A 825 9.22 7.22 -75.71
N ASP A 826 9.69 5.96 -75.75
CA ASP A 826 9.32 5.01 -76.82
C ASP A 826 9.93 3.59 -76.65
N VAL A 827 9.02 2.61 -76.78
CA VAL A 827 9.08 1.36 -77.57
C VAL A 827 10.06 0.22 -77.19
N LEU A 828 9.44 -0.85 -76.67
CA LEU A 828 9.61 -2.30 -76.91
C LEU A 828 11.02 -2.93 -77.02
N SER A 829 11.29 -3.88 -76.12
CA SER A 829 11.56 -5.30 -76.48
C SER A 829 11.60 -6.18 -75.23
N ASP A 830 10.97 -7.34 -75.32
CA ASP A 830 11.11 -8.49 -74.41
C ASP A 830 12.58 -8.98 -74.36
N ASP A 831 13.03 -9.44 -73.19
CA ASP A 831 13.60 -10.78 -72.97
C ASP A 831 14.25 -10.90 -71.57
N ASP A 832 13.76 -11.91 -70.85
CA ASP A 832 14.41 -12.85 -69.91
C ASP A 832 15.25 -12.45 -68.68
N GLU A 833 14.83 -13.10 -67.58
CA GLU A 833 15.59 -13.76 -66.50
C GLU A 833 16.77 -13.04 -65.83
N ASP A 834 16.60 -12.71 -64.54
CA ASP A 834 17.41 -13.30 -63.46
C ASP A 834 16.90 -12.89 -62.06
N LEU A 835 16.36 -13.87 -61.33
CA LEU A 835 15.97 -13.77 -59.92
C LEU A 835 17.19 -14.12 -59.05
N GLU A 836 18.02 -13.12 -58.70
CA GLU A 836 19.04 -13.29 -57.67
C GLU A 836 18.42 -13.26 -56.26
N VAL A 837 18.24 -14.45 -55.71
CA VAL A 837 17.88 -14.69 -54.31
C VAL A 837 19.08 -14.31 -53.42
N LEU A 838 18.99 -13.20 -52.69
CA LEU A 838 19.95 -12.87 -51.62
C LEU A 838 19.78 -13.84 -50.43
N PRO A 839 20.88 -14.32 -49.83
CA PRO A 839 20.85 -15.41 -48.87
C PRO A 839 20.28 -14.97 -47.51
N VAL A 840 19.32 -15.77 -47.04
CA VAL A 840 18.84 -15.80 -45.66
C VAL A 840 19.97 -16.31 -44.75
N SER A 841 20.87 -15.43 -44.28
CA SER A 841 21.84 -15.84 -43.24
C SER A 841 22.25 -14.77 -42.22
N LEU A 842 21.74 -13.53 -42.29
CA LEU A 842 21.97 -12.53 -41.24
C LEU A 842 20.80 -12.36 -40.24
N VAL A 843 19.64 -12.93 -40.56
CA VAL A 843 18.41 -12.84 -39.74
C VAL A 843 18.36 -13.91 -38.64
N GLU A 844 19.10 -15.01 -38.80
CA GLU A 844 19.12 -16.09 -37.79
C GLU A 844 20.14 -15.82 -36.67
N VAL A 845 21.29 -15.22 -36.97
CA VAL A 845 22.30 -14.85 -35.95
C VAL A 845 21.78 -13.75 -35.01
N LEU A 846 20.98 -12.80 -35.52
CA LEU A 846 20.32 -11.79 -34.69
C LEU A 846 19.11 -12.32 -33.90
N ARG A 847 18.53 -13.46 -34.31
CA ARG A 847 17.47 -14.15 -33.56
C ARG A 847 18.03 -14.91 -32.37
N GLU A 848 19.23 -15.47 -32.46
CA GLU A 848 19.88 -16.15 -31.33
C GLU A 848 20.33 -15.13 -30.25
N ASP A 849 20.87 -13.97 -30.62
CA ASP A 849 21.18 -12.90 -29.65
C ASP A 849 19.91 -12.26 -29.04
N GLN A 850 18.82 -12.16 -29.80
CA GLN A 850 17.51 -11.77 -29.26
C GLN A 850 16.89 -12.86 -28.38
N GLN A 851 17.22 -14.13 -28.58
CA GLN A 851 16.75 -15.24 -27.75
C GLN A 851 17.55 -15.32 -26.44
N VAL A 852 18.84 -15.02 -26.45
CA VAL A 852 19.68 -14.86 -25.24
C VAL A 852 19.28 -13.61 -24.45
N GLN A 853 18.94 -12.49 -25.11
CA GLN A 853 18.36 -11.32 -24.43
C GLN A 853 16.92 -11.57 -23.93
N ARG A 854 16.11 -12.35 -24.66
CA ARG A 854 14.80 -12.82 -24.17
C ARG A 854 14.94 -13.79 -23.01
N GLU A 855 15.97 -14.63 -22.98
CA GLU A 855 16.27 -15.53 -21.85
C GLU A 855 16.75 -14.71 -20.65
N LEU A 856 17.64 -13.73 -20.82
CA LEU A 856 18.08 -12.80 -19.76
C LEU A 856 16.96 -11.89 -19.21
N VAL A 857 16.00 -11.49 -20.06
CA VAL A 857 14.82 -10.70 -19.65
C VAL A 857 13.68 -11.62 -19.14
N SER A 858 13.65 -12.89 -19.55
CA SER A 858 12.73 -13.89 -19.00
C SER A 858 13.21 -14.45 -17.66
N ASP A 859 14.52 -14.48 -17.41
CA ASP A 859 15.13 -14.77 -16.10
C ASP A 859 14.91 -13.62 -15.10
N ALA A 860 14.53 -12.43 -15.58
CA ALA A 860 14.01 -11.34 -14.76
C ALA A 860 12.51 -11.48 -14.44
N ARG A 861 11.79 -12.46 -15.00
CA ARG A 861 10.59 -12.98 -14.34
C ARG A 861 11.10 -13.87 -13.22
N ALA A 862 11.04 -13.36 -11.99
CA ALA A 862 11.18 -14.19 -10.82
C ALA A 862 10.33 -15.47 -11.05
N PRO A 863 10.92 -16.68 -11.06
CA PRO A 863 10.10 -17.86 -10.89
C PRO A 863 9.32 -17.60 -9.62
N THR A 864 7.99 -17.67 -9.70
CA THR A 864 7.17 -17.71 -8.51
C THR A 864 7.57 -19.00 -7.81
N MET A 865 8.60 -18.92 -6.97
CA MET A 865 8.96 -19.98 -6.07
C MET A 865 7.78 -20.07 -5.11
N ILE A 866 6.93 -21.06 -5.36
CA ILE A 866 5.95 -21.51 -4.38
C ILE A 866 6.80 -22.06 -3.23
N ILE A 867 7.02 -21.23 -2.21
CA ILE A 867 7.43 -21.75 -0.91
C ILE A 867 6.25 -22.61 -0.45
N GLN A 868 6.43 -23.93 -0.53
CA GLN A 868 5.49 -24.87 0.07
C GLN A 868 5.39 -24.56 1.57
N PRO A 869 4.19 -24.50 2.15
CA PRO A 869 4.03 -24.59 3.59
C PRO A 869 4.58 -25.97 4.00
N THR A 870 5.61 -26.02 4.83
CA THR A 870 5.92 -27.25 5.55
C THR A 870 4.83 -27.45 6.59
N ASP A 871 4.08 -28.53 6.43
CA ASP A 871 3.05 -29.00 7.34
C ASP A 871 3.61 -29.07 8.77
N GLY A 872 2.87 -28.46 9.70
CA GLY A 872 3.14 -28.61 11.11
C GLY A 872 2.70 -29.98 11.59
N THR A 873 3.66 -30.80 11.99
CA THR A 873 3.53 -31.76 13.10
C THR A 873 4.93 -32.23 13.49
N LEU A 874 5.37 -31.90 14.70
CA LEU A 874 5.82 -32.86 15.70
C LEU A 874 6.09 -32.11 17.01
N ASN A 875 5.40 -32.56 18.06
CA ASN A 875 5.76 -32.31 19.44
C ASN A 875 7.22 -32.68 19.65
N ASP A 876 8.00 -31.80 20.27
CA ASP A 876 8.79 -32.15 21.44
C ASP A 876 9.27 -30.85 22.12
N LYS A 877 9.15 -30.83 23.45
CA LYS A 877 9.66 -29.73 24.29
C LYS A 877 11.17 -29.61 24.08
N PRO A 878 11.70 -28.41 23.78
CA PRO A 878 13.12 -28.16 23.98
C PRO A 878 13.36 -27.83 25.46
N GLU A 879 14.27 -28.57 26.08
CA GLU A 879 14.84 -28.27 27.39
C GLU A 879 15.53 -26.89 27.38
N ASP A 880 15.47 -26.20 28.53
CA ASP A 880 16.11 -24.90 28.77
C ASP A 880 17.64 -24.98 28.55
N PRO A 881 18.23 -24.12 27.70
CA PRO A 881 19.66 -23.88 27.75
C PRO A 881 19.96 -22.81 28.80
N THR A 882 20.54 -23.25 29.93
CA THR A 882 21.31 -22.43 30.86
C THR A 882 22.33 -21.58 30.11
N ILE A 883 22.28 -20.25 30.29
CA ILE A 883 23.31 -19.32 29.82
C ILE A 883 24.12 -18.88 31.04
N GLU A 884 25.38 -19.29 31.10
CA GLU A 884 26.38 -18.71 31.98
C GLU A 884 26.67 -17.27 31.54
N VAL A 885 26.54 -16.35 32.48
CA VAL A 885 26.91 -14.94 32.33
C VAL A 885 28.36 -14.79 32.75
N SER A 886 29.23 -14.36 31.84
CA SER A 886 30.51 -13.75 32.19
C SER A 886 30.42 -12.23 31.97
N VAL A 887 30.83 -11.51 33.01
CA VAL A 887 30.68 -10.07 33.29
C VAL A 887 31.46 -9.18 32.32
#